data_AF-A0AAV2F5G4-F1
#
_entry.id   AF-A0AAV2F5G4-F1
#
_cell.length_a   1.000
_cell.length_b   1.000
_cell.length_c   1.000
_cell.angle_alpha   90.00
_cell.angle_beta   90.00
_cell.angle_gamma   90.00
#
_symmetry.space_group_name_H-M   'P 1'
#
loop_
_entity.id
_entity.type
_entity.pdbx_description
1 polymer ?
#
loop_
_entity_poly.entity_id
_entity_poly.type
_entity_poly.pdbx_seq_one_letter_code
_entity_poly.pdbx_strand_id
1 'polypeptide(L)'
;MAKPELQQHEEPDKNHEDELPKTPEAAAPALRPEPWLVYLHGKKNKKSLIYRLSERRHHVKHIPEIRNHRIFTTSHGWFVLYAWDGGHCLLLNPVTMEKIPLPNLPEYHSKPVNCVLSSPPHDPSCVVMFQSHMGGTSLLYCKPGDENWTILVVPQCSICRRGFWLHFPGCAALNGMVYAQTRCCKSLWKFQFNRDMSGCQMKLLDLKVRERYPRSHAHCDKFLVQCSDSELMIVELYYGYKQVFMLDSHVKDIGCKRIDLYKVNLQDQVCQRMKSLPEDCAIFLSYPENGFFYKIPREDLNSGLVRGNTVYFTERNDKRLCAYDIKERSVRVSLPCPNMGIDYYEPQWIRLPLHSWASADDPQSEVMIASKQIMLPSGSSSACGGWNNVPTDLLCDIQSCLFGADRCYFRLACKAWQSAFSNSNCESDLQLGNVQRNHRFPILVHIGSNSEQVKFFDPVTNSTSTLPSPSLKGTEPIVRCSKHGWLLISSQGSSSELFFLNPFTSERIDLPKMLCHQDGFTFSSPPTSSDCMVICYTVCSTYVNLYSIHRGRYGWNYSSAEKKGTHFKSSYSNPVYHQGLFYIMGMNGNLCIHDPGPRRSTKFMSLPRSPCASIRRAHLLESRGKLLSVFTGPMGRFLRVFELKHTTMAWKELYNLEDTMLFLSSTSLLPATSSGADISGLGNKVFLDRFSGRDGIFYSLATRKFHTFWSGRNSSDWRDTKEYTYSAWIEPNLEKHTETELRWFPAEDDEEEAEE
;
A
#
# COMPACT_ATOMS: atom_id res chain seq x y z
N MET A 1 98.01 -19.88 32.78
CA MET A 1 97.94 -19.12 31.52
C MET A 1 96.97 -17.98 31.70
N ALA A 2 97.32 -16.83 31.14
CA ALA A 2 97.04 -15.49 31.64
C ALA A 2 95.55 -15.07 31.66
N LYS A 3 95.17 -14.43 32.78
CA LYS A 3 94.16 -13.35 32.86
C LYS A 3 94.80 -12.06 32.27
N PRO A 4 94.03 -11.10 31.73
CA PRO A 4 93.18 -10.18 32.53
C PRO A 4 91.88 -9.80 31.79
N GLU A 5 90.90 -9.04 32.27
CA GLU A 5 90.47 -8.48 33.55
C GLU A 5 88.98 -8.09 33.35
N LEU A 6 88.21 -8.12 34.44
CA LEU A 6 86.81 -7.68 34.48
C LEU A 6 86.67 -6.15 34.41
N GLN A 7 85.54 -5.67 33.87
CA GLN A 7 84.77 -4.59 34.50
C GLN A 7 83.26 -4.70 34.22
N GLN A 8 82.50 -4.26 35.22
CA GLN A 8 81.10 -4.56 35.60
C GLN A 8 80.03 -3.98 34.63
N HIS A 9 79.00 -4.74 34.26
CA HIS A 9 77.64 -4.80 34.86
C HIS A 9 76.85 -3.46 34.86
N GLU A 10 75.84 -3.36 33.99
CA GLU A 10 74.40 -3.16 34.31
C GLU A 10 73.59 -2.86 33.01
N GLU A 11 72.38 -3.45 32.95
CA GLU A 11 71.32 -3.35 31.92
C GLU A 11 70.73 -1.93 31.74
N PRO A 12 69.78 -1.65 30.82
CA PRO A 12 69.38 -2.33 29.56
C PRO A 12 69.25 -1.33 28.37
N ASP A 13 68.77 -1.84 27.23
CA ASP A 13 67.76 -1.22 26.35
C ASP A 13 68.17 -0.98 24.87
N LYS A 14 67.17 -1.26 24.02
CA LYS A 14 66.92 -0.78 22.65
C LYS A 14 67.39 -1.53 21.40
N ASN A 15 66.35 -1.77 20.59
CA ASN A 15 66.27 -1.78 19.13
C ASN A 15 66.72 -3.05 18.43
N HIS A 16 65.75 -3.81 17.91
CA HIS A 16 65.46 -3.84 16.48
C HIS A 16 64.13 -4.57 16.24
N GLU A 17 63.10 -3.81 15.85
CA GLU A 17 61.89 -4.33 15.21
C GLU A 17 62.20 -4.54 13.73
N ASP A 18 62.05 -5.77 13.23
CA ASP A 18 61.95 -6.07 11.81
C ASP A 18 60.50 -5.91 11.35
N GLU A 19 60.32 -5.12 10.30
CA GLU A 19 59.05 -4.74 9.68
C GLU A 19 58.33 -5.94 9.03
N LEU A 20 57.10 -6.23 9.47
CA LEU A 20 56.11 -6.94 8.66
C LEU A 20 55.22 -5.93 7.90
N PRO A 21 54.81 -6.22 6.65
CA PRO A 21 54.05 -5.26 5.85
C PRO A 21 52.67 -5.03 6.45
N LYS A 22 52.38 -3.78 6.82
CA LYS A 22 51.05 -3.30 7.17
C LYS A 22 50.11 -3.59 6.00
N THR A 23 49.15 -4.48 6.21
CA THR A 23 47.93 -4.55 5.40
C THR A 23 47.28 -3.16 5.46
N PRO A 24 46.81 -2.58 4.34
CA PRO A 24 46.12 -1.30 4.40
C PRO A 24 44.91 -1.49 5.32
N GLU A 25 44.93 -0.76 6.43
CA GLU A 25 43.80 -0.60 7.33
C GLU A 25 42.59 -0.30 6.45
N ALA A 26 41.69 -1.26 6.32
CA ALA A 26 40.46 -1.07 5.55
C ALA A 26 39.76 0.12 6.20
N ALA A 27 39.75 1.26 5.49
CA ALA A 27 39.10 2.47 5.95
C ALA A 27 37.73 2.09 6.52
N ALA A 28 37.51 2.41 7.81
CA ALA A 28 36.22 2.19 8.45
C ALA A 28 35.13 2.71 7.50
N PRO A 29 34.12 1.89 7.14
CA PRO A 29 33.14 2.29 6.15
C PRO A 29 32.51 3.60 6.59
N ALA A 30 32.59 4.61 5.70
CA ALA A 30 32.10 5.95 5.95
C ALA A 30 30.68 5.90 6.55
N LEU A 31 30.53 6.53 7.73
CA LEU A 31 29.33 6.58 8.55
C LEU A 31 28.12 7.10 7.75
N ARG A 32 27.00 6.37 7.76
CA ARG A 32 25.86 6.63 6.83
C ARG A 32 24.58 6.99 7.60
N PRO A 33 23.78 7.97 7.12
CA PRO A 33 22.48 8.29 7.73
C PRO A 33 21.42 7.22 7.41
N GLU A 34 20.66 6.81 8.41
CA GLU A 34 19.65 5.73 8.32
C GLU A 34 18.24 6.22 8.71
N PRO A 35 17.16 5.73 8.04
CA PRO A 35 15.78 6.00 8.43
C PRO A 35 15.35 5.19 9.66
N TRP A 36 14.91 5.87 10.72
CA TRP A 36 14.38 5.25 11.93
C TRP A 36 12.91 5.60 12.14
N LEU A 37 12.11 4.61 12.55
CA LEU A 37 10.71 4.83 12.92
C LEU A 37 10.60 4.95 14.43
N VAL A 38 10.20 6.11 14.92
CA VAL A 38 10.12 6.41 16.36
C VAL A 38 8.67 6.41 16.82
N TYR A 39 8.39 5.60 17.84
CA TYR A 39 7.11 5.53 18.52
C TYR A 39 7.20 6.22 19.89
N LEU A 40 6.39 7.24 20.12
CA LEU A 40 6.25 7.92 21.42
C LEU A 40 5.00 7.37 22.12
N HIS A 41 5.17 6.84 23.34
CA HIS A 41 4.07 6.16 24.05
C HIS A 41 4.10 6.32 25.58
N GLY A 42 2.97 5.96 26.21
CA GLY A 42 2.74 6.13 27.64
C GLY A 42 2.25 7.53 28.03
N LYS A 43 1.74 7.70 29.27
CA LYS A 43 1.23 8.99 29.76
C LYS A 43 2.26 10.10 29.56
N LYS A 44 1.90 11.11 28.74
CA LYS A 44 2.75 12.25 28.33
C LYS A 44 4.06 11.88 27.59
N ASN A 45 4.10 10.81 26.79
CA ASN A 45 5.28 10.45 25.99
C ASN A 45 6.56 10.15 26.79
N LYS A 46 6.42 9.58 27.98
CA LYS A 46 7.57 9.23 28.83
C LYS A 46 8.43 8.08 28.28
N LYS A 47 7.97 7.34 27.27
CA LYS A 47 8.69 6.22 26.66
C LYS A 47 8.80 6.41 25.15
N SER A 48 9.96 6.09 24.61
CA SER A 48 10.24 6.07 23.18
C SER A 48 10.76 4.69 22.76
N LEU A 49 10.26 4.21 21.61
CA LEU A 49 10.66 2.97 20.98
C LEU A 49 11.18 3.32 19.58
N ILE A 50 12.38 2.90 19.26
CA ILE A 50 13.00 3.14 17.96
C ILE A 50 13.01 1.83 17.20
N TYR A 51 12.42 1.81 16.01
CA TYR A 51 12.47 0.67 15.11
C TYR A 51 13.40 0.95 13.94
N ARG A 52 14.39 0.07 13.76
CA ARG A 52 15.34 0.10 12.64
C ARG A 52 14.88 -0.85 11.56
N LEU A 53 14.68 -0.32 10.36
CA LEU A 53 14.19 -1.11 9.23
C LEU A 53 15.25 -2.05 8.68
N SER A 54 16.53 -1.61 8.67
CA SER A 54 17.68 -2.41 8.22
C SER A 54 17.95 -3.63 9.09
N GLU A 55 17.50 -3.64 10.35
CA GLU A 55 17.71 -4.76 11.28
C GLU A 55 16.42 -5.51 11.59
N ARG A 56 15.25 -4.94 11.24
CA ARG A 56 13.90 -5.36 11.70
C ARG A 56 13.81 -5.55 13.20
N ARG A 57 14.51 -4.71 13.96
CA ARG A 57 14.54 -4.75 15.42
C ARG A 57 14.06 -3.42 16.00
N HIS A 58 13.41 -3.51 17.15
CA HIS A 58 13.10 -2.35 17.96
C HIS A 58 14.04 -2.30 19.15
N HIS A 59 14.48 -1.09 19.48
CA HIS A 59 15.26 -0.80 20.66
C HIS A 59 14.42 0.11 21.55
N VAL A 60 14.29 -0.27 22.82
CA VAL A 60 13.78 0.65 23.84
C VAL A 60 14.92 1.62 24.12
N LYS A 61 14.72 2.89 23.76
CA LYS A 61 15.70 3.93 24.08
C LYS A 61 14.96 5.13 24.62
N HIS A 62 15.48 5.66 25.71
CA HIS A 62 14.88 6.77 26.40
C HIS A 62 15.48 8.10 25.88
N ILE A 63 14.68 8.97 25.26
CA ILE A 63 15.10 10.32 24.87
C ILE A 63 14.34 11.35 25.73
N PRO A 64 14.94 11.83 26.84
CA PRO A 64 14.28 12.73 27.78
C PRO A 64 13.70 14.00 27.15
N GLU A 65 14.36 14.55 26.14
CA GLU A 65 14.10 15.86 25.57
C GLU A 65 12.88 15.88 24.64
N ILE A 66 12.47 14.71 24.12
CA ILE A 66 11.26 14.57 23.29
C ILE A 66 10.03 14.31 24.16
N ARG A 67 10.19 14.04 25.47
CA ARG A 67 9.06 13.85 26.41
C ARG A 67 8.19 15.09 26.42
N ASN A 68 6.87 14.91 26.50
CA ASN A 68 5.88 16.00 26.43
C ASN A 68 5.98 16.89 25.17
N HIS A 69 6.72 16.49 24.12
CA HIS A 69 6.81 17.24 22.87
C HIS A 69 6.18 16.47 21.70
N ARG A 70 5.68 17.21 20.71
CA ARG A 70 5.36 16.73 19.36
C ARG A 70 6.52 17.09 18.43
N ILE A 71 6.96 16.13 17.62
CA ILE A 71 7.90 16.37 16.51
C ILE A 71 7.08 16.81 15.29
N PHE A 72 7.40 17.97 14.71
CA PHE A 72 6.74 18.45 13.50
C PHE A 72 7.52 18.12 12.22
N THR A 73 8.84 18.33 12.23
CA THR A 73 9.70 18.06 11.08
C THR A 73 11.07 17.59 11.53
N THR A 74 11.75 16.89 10.63
CA THR A 74 13.08 16.31 10.82
C THR A 74 13.94 16.69 9.61
N SER A 75 14.40 17.93 9.57
CA SER A 75 15.13 18.51 8.43
C SER A 75 16.50 18.96 8.87
N HIS A 76 17.50 18.80 8.00
CA HIS A 76 18.89 19.23 8.24
C HIS A 76 19.53 18.62 9.51
N GLY A 77 19.03 17.48 9.99
CA GLY A 77 19.50 16.86 11.24
C GLY A 77 18.91 17.48 12.51
N TRP A 78 17.90 18.34 12.40
CA TRP A 78 17.24 19.00 13.53
C TRP A 78 15.76 18.63 13.63
N PHE A 79 15.25 18.62 14.85
CA PHE A 79 13.83 18.44 15.15
C PHE A 79 13.20 19.78 15.49
N VAL A 80 12.05 20.09 14.90
CA VAL A 80 11.17 21.14 15.43
C VAL A 80 10.22 20.49 16.43
N LEU A 81 10.37 20.86 17.70
CA LEU A 81 9.61 20.33 18.82
C LEU A 81 8.60 21.35 19.35
N TYR A 82 7.44 20.86 19.77
CA TYR A 82 6.39 21.67 20.40
C TYR A 82 5.87 21.01 21.67
N ALA A 83 5.93 21.74 22.79
CA ALA A 83 5.52 21.26 24.10
C ALA A 83 3.99 21.27 24.27
N TRP A 84 3.43 20.16 24.76
CA TRP A 84 1.98 20.00 24.94
C TRP A 84 1.39 20.83 26.10
N ASP A 85 2.22 21.30 27.03
CA ASP A 85 1.85 21.88 28.32
C ASP A 85 1.99 23.42 28.41
N GLY A 86 2.53 24.10 27.39
CA GLY A 86 2.71 25.55 27.45
C GLY A 86 2.93 26.28 26.13
N GLY A 87 2.87 25.60 24.98
CA GLY A 87 3.04 26.25 23.68
C GLY A 87 4.49 26.60 23.31
N HIS A 88 5.46 26.13 24.11
CA HIS A 88 6.89 26.33 23.86
C HIS A 88 7.35 25.54 22.63
N CYS A 89 8.10 26.22 21.76
CA CYS A 89 8.71 25.65 20.56
C CYS A 89 10.23 25.64 20.72
N LEU A 90 10.90 24.60 20.26
CA LEU A 90 12.36 24.58 20.21
C LEU A 90 12.88 23.74 19.05
N LEU A 91 14.09 24.06 18.62
CA LEU A 91 14.88 23.22 17.72
C LEU A 91 15.80 22.35 18.56
N LEU A 92 15.78 21.05 18.34
CA LEU A 92 16.66 20.09 18.99
C LEU A 92 17.51 19.38 17.94
N ASN A 93 18.82 19.46 18.07
CA ASN A 93 19.70 18.52 17.40
C ASN A 93 19.76 17.24 18.26
N PRO A 94 19.23 16.11 17.77
CA PRO A 94 19.18 14.88 18.56
C PRO A 94 20.55 14.22 18.70
N VAL A 95 21.55 14.57 17.89
CA VAL A 95 22.89 13.97 17.92
C VAL A 95 23.79 14.74 18.89
N THR A 96 23.78 16.07 18.82
CA THR A 96 24.59 16.93 19.68
C THR A 96 23.87 17.33 20.97
N MET A 97 22.56 17.08 21.05
CA MET A 97 21.66 17.55 22.11
C MET A 97 21.56 19.08 22.24
N GLU A 98 22.06 19.80 21.22
CA GLU A 98 21.97 21.25 21.12
C GLU A 98 20.51 21.71 20.99
N LYS A 99 20.16 22.79 21.69
CA LYS A 99 18.81 23.34 21.74
C LYS A 99 18.83 24.80 21.36
N ILE A 100 17.95 25.19 20.44
CA ILE A 100 17.71 26.60 20.12
C ILE A 100 16.24 26.89 20.47
N PRO A 101 15.96 27.76 21.46
CA PRO A 101 14.60 28.13 21.79
C PRO A 101 13.99 28.92 20.64
N LEU A 102 12.69 28.70 20.39
CA LEU A 102 11.90 29.51 19.47
C LEU A 102 10.90 30.34 20.29
N PRO A 103 10.37 31.45 19.73
CA PRO A 103 9.34 32.23 20.39
C PRO A 103 8.15 31.37 20.83
N ASN A 104 7.50 31.75 21.93
CA ASN A 104 6.24 31.12 22.32
C ASN A 104 5.15 31.46 21.30
N LEU A 105 4.29 30.49 20.99
CA LEU A 105 3.12 30.77 20.16
C LEU A 105 2.18 31.73 20.89
N PRO A 106 1.59 32.74 20.22
CA PRO A 106 0.71 33.68 20.91
C PRO A 106 -0.58 32.99 21.38
N GLU A 107 -1.09 33.38 22.56
CA GLU A 107 -2.16 32.67 23.31
C GLU A 107 -3.47 32.46 22.52
N TYR A 108 -3.77 33.33 21.55
CA TYR A 108 -4.99 33.27 20.75
C TYR A 108 -4.90 32.35 19.52
N HIS A 109 -3.75 31.70 19.27
CA HIS A 109 -3.59 30.82 18.10
C HIS A 109 -3.97 29.38 18.40
N SER A 110 -4.75 28.79 17.48
CA SER A 110 -4.95 27.34 17.45
C SER A 110 -3.60 26.60 17.28
N LYS A 111 -3.49 25.41 17.89
CA LYS A 111 -2.29 24.56 17.83
C LYS A 111 -1.80 24.39 16.39
N PRO A 112 -0.49 24.51 16.13
CA PRO A 112 0.05 24.37 14.79
C PRO A 112 -0.18 22.96 14.26
N VAL A 113 -0.38 22.86 12.95
CA VAL A 113 -0.67 21.57 12.30
C VAL A 113 0.46 21.03 11.46
N ASN A 114 1.26 21.92 10.88
CA ASN A 114 2.41 21.58 10.06
C ASN A 114 3.54 22.59 10.30
N CYS A 115 4.79 22.17 10.06
CA CYS A 115 5.99 23.00 10.17
C CYS A 115 7.00 22.63 9.09
N VAL A 116 7.75 23.63 8.63
CA VAL A 116 8.93 23.44 7.78
C VAL A 116 10.10 24.28 8.29
N LEU A 117 11.30 23.74 8.14
CA LEU A 117 12.57 24.40 8.42
C LEU A 117 13.27 24.62 7.07
N SER A 118 13.56 25.88 6.70
CA SER A 118 14.02 26.22 5.34
C SER A 118 15.47 25.84 5.02
N SER A 119 16.33 25.82 6.04
CA SER A 119 17.75 25.52 5.96
C SER A 119 18.27 25.13 7.36
N PRO A 120 19.54 24.70 7.54
CA PRO A 120 20.07 24.41 8.87
C PRO A 120 19.88 25.60 9.83
N PRO A 121 19.56 25.40 11.12
CA PRO A 121 19.26 26.49 12.06
C PRO A 121 20.37 27.54 12.25
N HIS A 122 21.61 27.15 11.97
CA HIS A 122 22.78 28.02 12.03
C HIS A 122 22.97 28.89 10.78
N ASP A 123 22.21 28.64 9.72
CA ASP A 123 22.18 29.51 8.55
C ASP A 123 21.43 30.81 8.89
N PRO A 124 22.03 32.01 8.70
CA PRO A 124 21.38 33.29 8.97
C PRO A 124 20.09 33.55 8.16
N SER A 125 19.88 32.78 7.09
CA SER A 125 18.68 32.78 6.26
C SER A 125 17.66 31.69 6.64
N CYS A 126 17.92 30.92 7.70
CA CYS A 126 17.03 29.90 8.20
C CYS A 126 15.71 30.50 8.70
N VAL A 127 14.61 29.90 8.27
CA VAL A 127 13.25 30.26 8.66
C VAL A 127 12.54 29.00 9.15
N VAL A 128 11.92 29.13 10.32
CA VAL A 128 10.93 28.18 10.84
C VAL A 128 9.56 28.71 10.47
N MET A 129 8.75 27.93 9.76
CA MET A 129 7.41 28.33 9.37
C MET A 129 6.36 27.31 9.84
N PHE A 130 5.41 27.76 10.66
CA PHE A 130 4.25 27.02 11.14
C PHE A 130 2.97 27.39 10.37
N GLN A 131 2.07 26.42 10.25
CA GLN A 131 0.70 26.62 9.79
C GLN A 131 -0.29 26.47 10.95
N SER A 132 -1.23 27.42 11.10
CA SER A 132 -2.28 27.41 12.13
C SER A 132 -3.69 27.23 11.53
N HIS A 133 -4.66 26.80 12.34
CA HIS A 133 -6.05 26.44 11.95
C HIS A 133 -7.08 27.58 12.03
N MET A 134 -6.71 28.81 12.38
CA MET A 134 -7.66 29.89 12.65
C MET A 134 -8.26 30.50 11.39
N GLY A 135 -9.60 30.51 11.29
CA GLY A 135 -10.50 31.32 10.43
C GLY A 135 -10.16 31.62 8.96
N GLY A 136 -9.03 31.15 8.42
CA GLY A 136 -8.34 31.74 7.28
C GLY A 136 -6.87 31.28 7.21
N THR A 137 -6.08 31.91 6.33
CA THR A 137 -4.76 31.45 5.86
C THR A 137 -3.59 32.18 6.50
N SER A 138 -3.45 32.05 7.82
CA SER A 138 -2.31 32.64 8.54
C SER A 138 -1.20 31.62 8.72
N LEU A 139 -0.02 31.92 8.19
CA LEU A 139 1.24 31.25 8.48
C LEU A 139 1.98 32.04 9.56
N LEU A 140 2.73 31.37 10.41
CA LEU A 140 3.62 31.99 11.39
C LEU A 140 5.05 31.67 10.98
N TYR A 141 5.95 32.65 10.99
CA TYR A 141 7.36 32.38 10.74
C TYR A 141 8.29 33.20 11.62
N CYS A 142 9.47 32.67 11.90
CA CYS A 142 10.55 33.33 12.62
C CYS A 142 11.92 32.76 12.20
N LYS A 143 13.00 33.44 12.57
CA LYS A 143 14.35 32.89 12.56
C LYS A 143 14.70 32.26 13.90
N PRO A 144 15.61 31.26 13.91
CA PRO A 144 16.26 30.84 15.14
C PRO A 144 16.89 32.04 15.86
N GLY A 145 16.47 32.30 17.10
CA GLY A 145 16.94 33.44 17.90
C GLY A 145 16.03 34.68 17.88
N ASP A 146 14.99 34.74 17.04
CA ASP A 146 13.99 35.80 17.13
C ASP A 146 13.20 35.70 18.45
N GLU A 147 12.66 36.83 18.90
CA GLU A 147 11.82 36.90 20.11
C GLU A 147 10.32 36.72 19.84
N ASN A 148 9.87 36.94 18.60
CA ASN A 148 8.46 36.97 18.23
C ASN A 148 8.17 36.25 16.91
N TRP A 149 6.96 35.69 16.78
CA TRP A 149 6.46 35.16 15.51
C TRP A 149 5.91 36.28 14.62
N THR A 150 6.25 36.25 13.33
CA THR A 150 5.63 37.11 12.33
C THR A 150 4.47 36.38 11.65
N ILE A 151 3.31 37.05 11.55
CA ILE A 151 2.12 36.51 10.88
C ILE A 151 2.19 36.84 9.40
N LEU A 152 2.09 35.83 8.55
CA LEU A 152 2.00 35.95 7.10
C LEU A 152 0.59 35.52 6.64
N VAL A 153 -0.15 36.47 6.07
CA VAL A 153 -1.49 36.20 5.51
C VAL A 153 -1.34 35.83 4.04
N VAL A 154 -1.66 34.59 3.70
CA VAL A 154 -1.58 34.12 2.31
C VAL A 154 -2.87 34.49 1.57
N PRO A 155 -2.80 35.13 0.40
CA PRO A 155 -3.97 35.42 -0.42
C PRO A 155 -4.76 34.15 -0.78
N GLN A 156 -6.04 34.31 -1.08
CA GLN A 156 -6.83 33.19 -1.61
C GLN A 156 -6.22 32.67 -2.92
N CYS A 157 -6.29 31.34 -3.09
CA CYS A 157 -5.83 30.71 -4.32
C CYS A 157 -6.73 31.14 -5.49
N SER A 158 -6.19 31.97 -6.39
CA SER A 158 -6.89 32.48 -7.58
C SER A 158 -7.35 31.37 -8.53
N ILE A 159 -6.68 30.21 -8.49
CA ILE A 159 -6.97 29.05 -9.35
C ILE A 159 -8.21 28.32 -8.88
N CYS A 160 -8.36 28.07 -7.57
CA CYS A 160 -9.38 27.12 -7.10
C CYS A 160 -10.73 27.72 -6.69
N ARG A 161 -10.88 29.06 -6.69
CA ARG A 161 -12.12 29.89 -6.55
C ARG A 161 -13.14 29.49 -5.45
N ARG A 162 -12.90 28.42 -4.70
CA ARG A 162 -13.72 27.90 -3.61
C ARG A 162 -13.15 28.45 -2.31
N GLY A 163 -13.93 29.26 -1.59
CA GLY A 163 -13.54 29.91 -0.34
C GLY A 163 -13.39 28.98 0.87
N PHE A 164 -12.78 27.81 0.72
CA PHE A 164 -12.47 26.91 1.83
C PHE A 164 -11.02 27.11 2.28
N TRP A 165 -10.83 27.21 3.61
CA TRP A 165 -9.59 27.11 4.38
C TRP A 165 -8.39 26.61 3.55
N LEU A 166 -7.42 27.47 3.16
CA LEU A 166 -6.17 26.95 2.58
C LEU A 166 -5.40 26.24 3.69
N HIS A 167 -5.60 24.94 3.77
CA HIS A 167 -4.68 24.04 4.42
C HIS A 167 -3.61 23.64 3.41
N PHE A 168 -2.33 23.75 3.74
CA PHE A 168 -1.25 23.22 2.91
C PHE A 168 -0.92 21.80 3.36
N PRO A 169 -1.44 20.76 2.67
CA PRO A 169 -1.21 19.38 3.09
C PRO A 169 0.25 18.91 2.96
N GLY A 170 1.16 19.71 2.43
CA GLY A 170 2.57 19.33 2.31
C GLY A 170 3.44 20.55 2.11
N CYS A 171 4.50 20.64 2.90
CA CYS A 171 5.46 21.74 2.86
C CYS A 171 6.88 21.16 2.77
N ALA A 172 7.71 21.73 1.92
CA ALA A 172 9.10 21.36 1.78
C ALA A 172 9.97 22.60 1.58
N ALA A 173 11.21 22.51 2.03
CA ALA A 173 12.23 23.51 1.76
C ALA A 173 13.09 23.06 0.57
N LEU A 174 13.51 24.02 -0.26
CA LEU A 174 14.47 23.81 -1.33
C LEU A 174 15.26 25.10 -1.54
N ASN A 175 16.59 25.03 -1.40
CA ASN A 175 17.49 26.17 -1.59
C ASN A 175 17.09 27.41 -0.77
N GLY A 176 16.74 27.21 0.51
CA GLY A 176 16.32 28.27 1.44
C GLY A 176 14.91 28.83 1.19
N MET A 177 14.23 28.38 0.13
CA MET A 177 12.86 28.76 -0.18
C MET A 177 11.90 27.70 0.33
N VAL A 178 10.71 28.13 0.75
CA VAL A 178 9.66 27.22 1.23
C VAL A 178 8.60 27.05 0.14
N TYR A 179 8.21 25.81 -0.09
CA TYR A 179 7.16 25.44 -1.03
C TYR A 179 6.03 24.76 -0.27
N ALA A 180 4.79 25.20 -0.51
CA ALA A 180 3.61 24.63 0.13
C ALA A 180 2.57 24.22 -0.92
N GLN A 181 2.11 22.97 -0.83
CA GLN A 181 1.17 22.42 -1.78
C GLN A 181 -0.25 22.87 -1.50
N THR A 182 -0.98 23.27 -2.54
CA THR A 182 -2.41 23.55 -2.41
C THR A 182 -3.24 22.26 -2.27
N ARG A 183 -4.29 22.29 -1.43
CA ARG A 183 -5.19 21.15 -1.25
C ARG A 183 -6.07 20.88 -2.49
N CYS A 184 -6.56 21.96 -3.10
CA CYS A 184 -7.59 21.95 -4.15
C CYS A 184 -7.05 21.68 -5.57
N CYS A 185 -5.76 21.88 -5.81
CA CYS A 185 -5.13 21.70 -7.12
C CYS A 185 -3.68 21.21 -6.98
N LYS A 186 -2.95 21.10 -8.09
CA LYS A 186 -1.55 20.67 -8.11
C LYS A 186 -0.57 21.85 -8.09
N SER A 187 -1.04 23.04 -7.72
CA SER A 187 -0.23 24.25 -7.66
C SER A 187 0.54 24.34 -6.35
N LEU A 188 1.69 25.01 -6.37
CA LEU A 188 2.55 25.24 -5.21
C LEU A 188 2.62 26.74 -4.90
N TRP A 189 2.49 27.11 -3.63
CA TRP A 189 2.94 28.41 -3.17
C TRP A 189 4.45 28.36 -2.94
N LYS A 190 5.16 29.33 -3.51
CA LYS A 190 6.57 29.60 -3.25
C LYS A 190 6.66 30.78 -2.30
N PHE A 191 7.38 30.59 -1.20
CA PHE A 191 7.69 31.61 -0.20
C PHE A 191 9.19 31.87 -0.21
N GLN A 192 9.55 33.11 -0.50
CA GLN A 192 10.92 33.58 -0.50
C GLN A 192 11.05 34.69 0.55
N PHE A 193 11.74 34.37 1.64
CA PHE A 193 11.93 35.29 2.75
C PHE A 193 13.12 36.20 2.47
N ASN A 194 12.96 37.50 2.74
CA ASN A 194 14.07 38.44 2.62
C ASN A 194 15.11 38.15 3.70
N ARG A 195 16.39 38.38 3.41
CA ARG A 195 17.47 38.15 4.39
C ARG A 195 17.30 38.98 5.66
N ASP A 196 16.74 40.17 5.55
CA ASP A 196 16.48 41.13 6.63
C ASP A 196 15.08 40.96 7.26
N MET A 197 14.27 39.98 6.83
CA MET A 197 12.91 39.74 7.31
C MET A 197 11.93 40.91 7.12
N SER A 198 12.28 41.90 6.28
CA SER A 198 11.37 43.00 5.91
C SER A 198 10.07 42.51 5.23
N GLY A 199 10.06 41.26 4.75
CA GLY A 199 8.87 40.60 4.25
C GLY A 199 9.14 39.24 3.61
N CYS A 200 8.06 38.66 3.08
CA CYS A 200 8.09 37.42 2.32
C CYS A 200 7.47 37.66 0.93
N GLN A 201 8.24 37.38 -0.12
CA GLN A 201 7.71 37.33 -1.47
C GLN A 201 6.98 36.00 -1.68
N MET A 202 5.68 36.09 -1.93
CA MET A 202 4.81 34.94 -2.20
C MET A 202 4.47 34.86 -3.68
N LYS A 203 4.64 33.68 -4.27
CA LYS A 203 4.26 33.42 -5.67
C LYS A 203 3.50 32.10 -5.78
N LEU A 204 2.30 32.14 -6.36
CA LEU A 204 1.59 30.92 -6.74
C LEU A 204 2.16 30.39 -8.06
N LEU A 205 2.65 29.16 -8.04
CA LEU A 205 3.13 28.43 -9.20
C LEU A 205 2.01 27.51 -9.70
N ASP A 206 1.45 27.83 -10.86
CA ASP A 206 0.45 26.99 -11.50
C ASP A 206 1.13 25.86 -12.27
N LEU A 207 1.25 24.69 -11.63
CA LEU A 207 1.93 23.57 -12.25
C LEU A 207 1.07 22.97 -13.36
N LYS A 208 1.60 23.00 -14.59
CA LYS A 208 1.01 22.31 -15.74
C LYS A 208 1.14 20.80 -15.52
N VAL A 209 0.01 20.16 -15.23
CA VAL A 209 -0.08 18.70 -15.16
C VAL A 209 -0.31 18.19 -16.58
N ARG A 210 0.62 17.38 -17.11
CA ARG A 210 0.50 16.84 -18.48
C ARG A 210 -0.66 15.86 -18.66
N GLU A 211 -1.29 15.41 -17.58
CA GLU A 211 -2.44 14.51 -17.58
C GLU A 211 -3.70 15.24 -17.05
N ARG A 212 -4.83 15.17 -17.77
CA ARG A 212 -6.11 15.67 -17.25
C ARG A 212 -6.54 14.79 -16.08
N TYR A 213 -6.68 15.40 -14.92
CA TYR A 213 -7.08 14.72 -13.70
C TYR A 213 -8.62 14.59 -13.65
N PRO A 214 -9.19 13.43 -13.32
CA PRO A 214 -10.62 13.36 -13.01
C PRO A 214 -10.88 14.25 -11.81
N ARG A 215 -11.71 15.29 -11.96
CA ARG A 215 -12.14 16.18 -10.88
C ARG A 215 -12.84 15.35 -9.81
N SER A 216 -12.09 14.85 -8.84
CA SER A 216 -12.62 13.94 -7.84
C SER A 216 -12.41 14.47 -6.44
N HIS A 217 -13.49 14.32 -5.71
CA HIS A 217 -13.66 14.59 -4.30
C HIS A 217 -13.03 13.49 -3.42
N ALA A 218 -12.11 12.66 -3.94
CA ALA A 218 -11.39 11.67 -3.15
C ALA A 218 -10.39 12.36 -2.21
N HIS A 219 -10.55 12.15 -0.91
CA HIS A 219 -9.57 12.57 0.09
C HIS A 219 -8.29 11.73 -0.08
N CYS A 220 -7.20 12.37 -0.51
CA CYS A 220 -5.85 11.84 -0.39
C CYS A 220 -5.06 12.64 0.65
N ASP A 221 -4.18 11.94 1.38
CA ASP A 221 -3.11 12.63 2.11
C ASP A 221 -2.06 13.00 1.09
N LYS A 222 -1.59 14.25 1.12
CA LYS A 222 -0.56 14.73 0.21
C LYS A 222 0.70 15.01 1.00
N PHE A 223 1.84 14.86 0.34
CA PHE A 223 3.13 15.15 0.90
C PHE A 223 3.97 15.85 -0.16
N LEU A 224 4.83 16.74 0.27
CA LEU A 224 5.83 17.38 -0.58
C LEU A 224 7.20 16.99 -0.01
N VAL A 225 8.02 16.31 -0.80
CA VAL A 225 9.33 15.84 -0.38
C VAL A 225 10.41 16.41 -1.29
N GLN A 226 11.54 16.78 -0.70
CA GLN A 226 12.75 17.15 -1.44
C GLN A 226 13.48 15.88 -1.86
N CYS A 227 13.75 15.72 -3.16
CA CYS A 227 14.44 14.54 -3.72
C CYS A 227 15.92 14.81 -4.00
N SER A 228 16.26 16.03 -4.37
CA SER A 228 17.62 16.50 -4.63
C SER A 228 17.74 18.00 -4.32
N ASP A 229 18.87 18.61 -4.63
CA ASP A 229 19.11 20.05 -4.45
C ASP A 229 18.29 20.92 -5.41
N SER A 230 17.60 20.33 -6.40
CA SER A 230 16.79 21.07 -7.38
C SER A 230 15.39 20.49 -7.63
N GLU A 231 15.08 19.32 -7.06
CA GLU A 231 13.86 18.59 -7.39
C GLU A 231 12.96 18.35 -6.18
N LEU A 232 11.67 18.64 -6.37
CA LEU A 232 10.60 18.30 -5.44
C LEU A 232 9.74 17.17 -6.02
N MET A 233 9.16 16.38 -5.12
CA MET A 233 8.18 15.37 -5.48
C MET A 233 6.93 15.52 -4.63
N ILE A 234 5.78 15.46 -5.30
CA ILE A 234 4.47 15.36 -4.65
C ILE A 234 4.12 13.88 -4.54
N VAL A 235 3.78 13.43 -3.34
CA VAL A 235 3.31 12.08 -3.06
C VAL A 235 1.87 12.15 -2.58
N GLU A 236 0.98 11.35 -3.17
CA GLU A 236 -0.44 11.32 -2.80
C GLU A 236 -0.89 9.92 -2.43
N LEU A 237 -1.32 9.76 -1.18
CA LEU A 237 -1.84 8.52 -0.63
C LEU A 237 -3.37 8.56 -0.70
N TYR A 238 -3.93 7.70 -1.53
CA TYR A 238 -5.38 7.55 -1.65
C TYR A 238 -5.85 6.38 -0.80
N TYR A 239 -6.81 6.69 0.07
CA TYR A 239 -7.52 5.71 0.88
C TYR A 239 -8.88 5.43 0.24
N GLY A 240 -9.54 4.33 0.62
CA GLY A 240 -10.97 4.18 0.34
C GLY A 240 -11.72 5.41 0.83
N TYR A 241 -12.63 5.96 0.01
CA TYR A 241 -13.21 7.31 0.08
C TYR A 241 -13.50 7.81 1.51
N LYS A 242 -12.51 8.43 2.15
CA LYS A 242 -12.54 8.88 3.53
C LYS A 242 -13.13 10.28 3.58
N GLN A 243 -14.46 10.45 3.64
CA GLN A 243 -15.03 11.74 4.02
C GLN A 243 -14.83 11.93 5.53
N VAL A 244 -13.71 12.55 5.91
CA VAL A 244 -13.56 13.18 7.24
C VAL A 244 -13.70 14.67 7.01
N PHE A 245 -14.93 15.16 7.09
CA PHE A 245 -15.13 16.46 7.72
C PHE A 245 -14.72 16.30 9.19
N MET A 246 -13.97 17.27 9.70
CA MET A 246 -13.12 17.21 10.90
C MET A 246 -13.82 16.97 12.26
N LEU A 247 -14.82 16.10 12.38
CA LEU A 247 -15.57 15.94 13.64
C LEU A 247 -15.78 14.50 14.12
N ASP A 248 -15.44 13.46 13.35
CA ASP A 248 -15.64 12.07 13.81
C ASP A 248 -14.32 11.29 13.93
N SER A 249 -13.79 11.25 15.15
CA SER A 249 -12.54 10.58 15.57
C SER A 249 -12.60 9.03 15.53
N HIS A 250 -13.67 8.45 14.98
CA HIS A 250 -13.96 7.01 15.09
C HIS A 250 -14.00 6.24 13.76
N VAL A 251 -13.57 6.82 12.65
CA VAL A 251 -13.56 6.12 11.35
C VAL A 251 -12.37 5.14 11.26
N LYS A 252 -12.70 3.84 11.29
CA LYS A 252 -11.75 2.71 11.21
C LYS A 252 -11.18 2.58 9.79
N ASP A 253 -9.85 2.60 9.71
CA ASP A 253 -9.02 2.53 8.50
C ASP A 253 -9.51 1.55 7.41
N ILE A 254 -9.77 2.11 6.22
CA ILE A 254 -9.71 1.39 4.93
C ILE A 254 -8.32 1.71 4.39
N GLY A 255 -7.37 0.79 4.59
CA GLY A 255 -5.95 1.06 4.35
C GLY A 255 -5.65 1.58 2.93
N CYS A 256 -4.50 2.23 2.76
CA CYS A 256 -4.08 2.88 1.52
C CYS A 256 -4.24 1.95 0.31
N LYS A 257 -4.93 2.43 -0.73
CA LYS A 257 -5.24 1.68 -1.96
C LYS A 257 -4.35 2.07 -3.13
N ARG A 258 -3.87 3.32 -3.15
CA ARG A 258 -3.05 3.85 -4.24
C ARG A 258 -2.08 4.89 -3.69
N ILE A 259 -0.87 4.87 -4.23
CA ILE A 259 0.07 5.97 -4.08
C ILE A 259 0.44 6.48 -5.46
N ASP A 260 0.22 7.77 -5.70
CA ASP A 260 0.66 8.44 -6.91
C ASP A 260 1.85 9.35 -6.60
N LEU A 261 2.83 9.32 -7.50
CA LEU A 261 4.04 10.13 -7.42
C LEU A 261 4.07 11.14 -8.55
N TYR A 262 4.48 12.37 -8.24
CA TYR A 262 4.67 13.40 -9.24
C TYR A 262 5.99 14.15 -9.04
N LYS A 263 6.86 14.10 -10.04
CA LYS A 263 8.06 14.91 -10.11
C LYS A 263 7.71 16.33 -10.50
N VAL A 264 8.18 17.30 -9.74
CA VAL A 264 7.96 18.72 -10.00
C VAL A 264 9.23 19.33 -10.58
N ASN A 265 9.13 19.86 -11.79
CA ASN A 265 10.13 20.74 -12.37
C ASN A 265 9.69 22.19 -12.12
N LEU A 266 10.42 22.89 -11.24
CA LEU A 266 10.10 24.26 -10.83
C LEU A 266 10.44 25.30 -11.90
N GLN A 267 11.40 25.03 -12.78
CA GLN A 267 11.80 25.92 -13.87
C GLN A 267 10.71 25.99 -14.94
N ASP A 268 10.24 24.82 -15.40
CA ASP A 268 9.20 24.72 -16.42
C ASP A 268 7.78 24.81 -15.84
N GLN A 269 7.65 24.78 -14.51
CA GLN A 269 6.38 24.66 -13.77
C GLN A 269 5.56 23.47 -14.28
N VAL A 270 6.23 22.34 -14.49
CA VAL A 270 5.60 21.10 -14.96
C VAL A 270 5.59 20.08 -13.83
N CYS A 271 4.43 19.45 -13.65
CA CYS A 271 4.24 18.33 -12.73
C CYS A 271 4.04 17.06 -13.56
N GLN A 272 5.01 16.15 -13.53
CA GLN A 272 4.99 14.90 -14.30
C GLN A 272 4.76 13.73 -13.37
N ARG A 273 3.77 12.89 -13.68
CA ARG A 273 3.52 11.67 -12.93
C ARG A 273 4.60 10.63 -13.18
N MET A 274 4.97 9.89 -12.14
CA MET A 274 5.96 8.82 -12.19
C MET A 274 5.31 7.45 -12.00
N LYS A 275 5.72 6.46 -12.80
CA LYS A 275 5.25 5.06 -12.72
C LYS A 275 6.06 4.19 -11.74
N SER A 276 7.24 4.66 -11.34
CA SER A 276 8.16 4.02 -10.41
C SER A 276 9.19 5.04 -9.90
N LEU A 277 9.86 4.74 -8.78
CA LEU A 277 11.10 5.39 -8.36
C LEU A 277 12.31 4.63 -8.92
N PRO A 278 13.52 5.22 -8.86
CA PRO A 278 14.74 4.45 -9.06
C PRO A 278 14.83 3.25 -8.12
N GLU A 279 15.46 2.16 -8.58
CA GLU A 279 15.55 0.87 -7.86
C GLU A 279 16.41 0.96 -6.57
N ASP A 280 17.18 2.04 -6.39
CA ASP A 280 17.97 2.33 -5.19
C ASP A 280 17.36 3.44 -4.32
N CYS A 281 16.09 3.79 -4.53
CA CYS A 281 15.44 4.90 -3.85
C CYS A 281 14.14 4.49 -3.15
N ALA A 282 13.88 5.09 -1.98
CA ALA A 282 12.65 4.94 -1.22
C ALA A 282 12.18 6.29 -0.68
N ILE A 283 10.89 6.35 -0.29
CA ILE A 283 10.30 7.51 0.37
C ILE A 283 9.75 7.06 1.71
N PHE A 284 10.00 7.85 2.77
CA PHE A 284 9.49 7.60 4.11
C PHE A 284 8.54 8.73 4.50
N LEU A 285 7.30 8.39 4.87
CA LEU A 285 6.23 9.34 5.16
C LEU A 285 5.70 9.15 6.58
N SER A 286 5.56 10.25 7.29
CA SER A 286 5.01 10.32 8.65
C SER A 286 3.79 11.20 8.66
N TYR A 287 2.75 10.78 9.37
CA TYR A 287 1.58 11.62 9.57
C TYR A 287 1.79 12.56 10.77
N PRO A 288 1.31 13.82 10.71
CA PRO A 288 0.78 14.47 9.51
C PRO A 288 1.90 15.01 8.64
N GLU A 289 1.85 14.66 7.34
CA GLU A 289 2.39 15.46 6.24
C GLU A 289 3.89 15.73 6.23
N ASN A 290 4.67 14.94 6.98
CA ASN A 290 6.13 14.95 6.96
C ASN A 290 6.65 13.76 6.13
N GLY A 291 7.80 13.91 5.50
CA GLY A 291 8.44 12.82 4.79
C GLY A 291 9.74 13.21 4.15
N PHE A 292 10.53 12.22 3.77
CA PHE A 292 11.81 12.43 3.11
C PHE A 292 12.09 11.37 2.06
N PHE A 293 12.82 11.80 1.04
CA PHE A 293 13.42 10.93 0.04
C PHE A 293 14.71 10.31 0.59
N TYR A 294 14.94 9.05 0.29
CA TYR A 294 16.10 8.30 0.78
C TYR A 294 16.72 7.49 -0.35
N LYS A 295 17.99 7.79 -0.63
CA LYS A 295 18.83 6.96 -1.51
C LYS A 295 19.43 5.84 -0.68
N ILE A 296 19.04 4.62 -1.00
CA ILE A 296 19.37 3.40 -0.25
C ILE A 296 20.81 3.00 -0.56
N PRO A 297 21.67 2.83 0.47
CA PRO A 297 23.00 2.26 0.28
C PRO A 297 22.94 0.86 -0.33
N ARG A 298 23.95 0.49 -1.13
CA ARG A 298 24.00 -0.83 -1.80
C ARG A 298 23.92 -2.01 -0.82
N GLU A 299 24.53 -1.89 0.35
CA GLU A 299 24.51 -2.93 1.40
C GLU A 299 23.09 -3.18 1.92
N ASP A 300 22.34 -2.12 2.22
CA ASP A 300 20.94 -2.21 2.68
C ASP A 300 20.04 -2.76 1.57
N LEU A 301 20.29 -2.37 0.31
CA LEU A 301 19.57 -2.89 -0.84
C LEU A 301 19.80 -4.40 -1.00
N ASN A 302 21.05 -4.85 -0.83
CA ASN A 302 21.42 -6.27 -0.91
C ASN A 302 20.83 -7.10 0.25
N SER A 303 20.64 -6.50 1.43
CA SER A 303 19.98 -7.17 2.56
C SER A 303 18.51 -7.52 2.27
N GLY A 304 17.87 -6.78 1.33
CA GLY A 304 16.44 -6.89 1.02
C GLY A 304 15.49 -6.43 2.14
N LEU A 305 16.03 -5.85 3.22
CA LEU A 305 15.26 -5.36 4.38
C LEU A 305 14.66 -3.99 4.10
N VAL A 306 15.45 -3.09 3.50
CA VAL A 306 14.99 -1.86 2.85
C VAL A 306 14.90 -2.13 1.34
N ARG A 307 13.76 -1.79 0.74
CA ARG A 307 13.51 -2.03 -0.68
C ARG A 307 13.48 -0.70 -1.43
N GLY A 308 14.10 -0.69 -2.59
CA GLY A 308 13.90 0.37 -3.56
C GLY A 308 12.49 0.37 -4.11
N ASN A 309 12.16 1.41 -4.87
CA ASN A 309 10.85 1.59 -5.46
C ASN A 309 9.67 1.47 -4.48
N THR A 310 9.92 1.84 -3.21
CA THR A 310 8.99 1.61 -2.11
C THR A 310 8.71 2.91 -1.36
N VAL A 311 7.43 3.12 -1.02
CA VAL A 311 6.99 4.16 -0.09
C VAL A 311 6.64 3.51 1.25
N TYR A 312 7.36 3.90 2.29
CA TYR A 312 7.14 3.49 3.67
C TYR A 312 6.30 4.53 4.39
N PHE A 313 5.20 4.11 5.02
CA PHE A 313 4.30 5.02 5.72
C PHE A 313 3.57 4.32 6.86
N THR A 314 3.02 5.13 7.76
CA THR A 314 2.16 4.66 8.86
C THR A 314 0.79 5.29 8.73
N GLU A 315 -0.27 4.53 9.01
CA GLU A 315 -1.64 5.02 8.94
C GLU A 315 -2.05 5.74 10.24
N ARG A 316 -3.03 6.62 10.15
CA ARG A 316 -3.49 7.44 11.29
C ARG A 316 -4.08 6.55 12.38
N ASN A 317 -3.65 6.76 13.63
CA ASN A 317 -4.05 5.92 14.77
C ASN A 317 -3.76 4.41 14.54
N ASP A 318 -2.75 4.09 13.73
CA ASP A 318 -2.27 2.72 13.53
C ASP A 318 -0.79 2.60 13.93
N LYS A 319 -0.42 1.40 14.40
CA LYS A 319 0.97 1.03 14.75
C LYS A 319 1.69 0.33 13.61
N ARG A 320 0.95 0.01 12.55
CA ARG A 320 1.45 -0.73 11.40
C ARG A 320 2.41 0.11 10.59
N LEU A 321 3.43 -0.58 10.11
CA LEU A 321 4.28 -0.06 9.05
C LEU A 321 3.82 -0.67 7.72
N CYS A 322 3.39 0.19 6.82
CA CYS A 322 3.06 -0.14 5.44
C CYS A 322 4.26 0.16 4.54
N ALA A 323 4.56 -0.76 3.63
CA ALA A 323 5.56 -0.60 2.58
C ALA A 323 4.89 -0.87 1.24
N TYR A 324 4.69 0.18 0.44
CA TYR A 324 4.01 0.12 -0.85
C TYR A 324 5.02 0.11 -1.99
N ASP A 325 5.04 -0.97 -2.77
CA ASP A 325 5.82 -1.09 -4.00
C ASP A 325 5.04 -0.46 -5.15
N ILE A 326 5.62 0.56 -5.78
CA ILE A 326 4.93 1.38 -6.78
C ILE A 326 4.75 0.61 -8.09
N LYS A 327 5.74 -0.21 -8.46
CA LYS A 327 5.79 -0.93 -9.76
C LYS A 327 4.89 -2.15 -9.70
N GLU A 328 4.99 -2.90 -8.61
CA GLU A 328 4.13 -4.05 -8.34
C GLU A 328 2.74 -3.67 -7.84
N ARG A 329 2.47 -2.39 -7.53
CA ARG A 329 1.20 -1.92 -6.94
C ARG A 329 0.75 -2.84 -5.80
N SER A 330 1.63 -3.00 -4.82
CA SER A 330 1.44 -3.94 -3.73
C SER A 330 1.80 -3.32 -2.39
N VAL A 331 1.11 -3.72 -1.33
CA VAL A 331 1.36 -3.25 0.02
C VAL A 331 1.77 -4.42 0.91
N ARG A 332 2.90 -4.25 1.61
CA ARG A 332 3.30 -5.14 2.70
C ARG A 332 2.99 -4.45 4.01
N VAL A 333 2.46 -5.21 4.96
CA VAL A 333 2.11 -4.68 6.28
C VAL A 333 2.83 -5.46 7.36
N SER A 334 3.59 -4.73 8.17
CA SER A 334 4.30 -5.27 9.33
C SER A 334 3.84 -4.56 10.60
N LEU A 335 4.07 -5.19 11.75
CA LEU A 335 3.76 -4.60 13.06
C LEU A 335 5.06 -4.52 13.89
N PRO A 336 5.84 -3.44 13.75
CA PRO A 336 7.16 -3.31 14.38
C PRO A 336 7.17 -3.52 15.90
N CYS A 337 6.15 -3.02 16.59
CA CYS A 337 6.06 -3.02 18.06
C CYS A 337 4.71 -3.58 18.54
N PRO A 338 4.51 -4.92 18.54
CA PRO A 338 3.20 -5.53 18.83
C PRO A 338 2.73 -5.34 20.28
N ASN A 339 3.67 -5.23 21.24
CA ASN A 339 3.39 -5.18 22.67
C ASN A 339 3.17 -3.76 23.22
N MET A 340 3.13 -2.75 22.35
CA MET A 340 2.95 -1.36 22.76
C MET A 340 1.52 -1.11 23.27
N GLY A 341 1.36 -0.36 24.36
CA GLY A 341 0.06 0.02 24.95
C GLY A 341 -0.82 0.89 24.02
N ILE A 342 -2.08 1.13 24.40
CA ILE A 342 -3.07 1.85 23.57
C ILE A 342 -2.77 3.37 23.51
N ASP A 343 -2.08 3.91 24.50
CA ASP A 343 -1.69 5.33 24.56
C ASP A 343 -0.37 5.56 23.83
N TYR A 344 -0.45 5.84 22.53
CA TYR A 344 0.69 6.20 21.69
C TYR A 344 0.30 7.34 20.75
N TYR A 345 1.28 8.16 20.38
CA TYR A 345 1.11 9.16 19.34
C TYR A 345 1.53 8.59 17.98
N GLU A 346 1.18 9.28 16.91
CA GLU A 346 1.48 8.88 15.54
C GLU A 346 3.01 8.74 15.37
N PRO A 347 3.48 7.55 14.93
CA PRO A 347 4.91 7.29 14.80
C PRO A 347 5.54 8.18 13.73
N GLN A 348 6.79 8.59 13.96
CA GLN A 348 7.51 9.50 13.10
C GLN A 348 8.74 8.82 12.51
N TRP A 349 8.84 8.82 11.18
CA TRP A 349 10.10 8.59 10.49
C TRP A 349 11.04 9.75 10.71
N ILE A 350 12.26 9.41 11.08
CA ILE A 350 13.34 10.35 11.32
C ILE A 350 14.54 9.90 10.52
N ARG A 351 15.22 10.85 9.87
CA ARG A 351 16.53 10.64 9.27
C ARG A 351 17.59 11.20 10.21
N LEU A 352 18.41 10.33 10.77
CA LEU A 352 19.52 10.73 11.63
C LEU A 352 20.86 10.51 10.92
N PRO A 353 21.81 11.46 11.00
CA PRO A 353 23.22 11.17 10.79
C PRO A 353 23.75 10.36 11.99
N LEU A 354 24.15 9.10 11.79
CA LEU A 354 24.78 8.23 12.81
C LEU A 354 26.22 8.72 13.14
N HIS A 355 26.88 8.50 14.30
CA HIS A 355 26.65 7.88 15.61
C HIS A 355 27.40 8.75 16.66
N SER A 356 26.71 9.46 17.56
CA SER A 356 27.28 9.77 18.90
C SER A 356 26.61 8.92 19.99
N TRP A 357 25.58 8.15 19.63
CA TRP A 357 24.67 7.53 20.60
C TRP A 357 24.97 6.07 20.93
N ALA A 358 26.12 5.56 20.50
CA ALA A 358 26.66 4.24 20.83
C ALA A 358 27.97 4.43 21.61
N SER A 359 27.90 5.04 22.80
CA SER A 359 28.94 5.01 23.83
C SER A 359 28.38 5.67 25.09
N ALA A 360 27.85 4.85 26.00
CA ALA A 360 27.78 5.02 27.46
C ALA A 360 26.61 4.18 27.99
N ASP A 361 26.97 3.02 28.54
CA ASP A 361 26.24 2.20 29.52
C ASP A 361 24.84 1.67 29.18
N ASP A 362 24.80 0.41 28.69
CA ASP A 362 23.91 -0.62 29.26
C ASP A 362 24.31 -2.04 28.77
N PRO A 363 24.93 -2.89 29.61
CA PRO A 363 25.08 -4.31 29.33
C PRO A 363 23.90 -5.08 29.93
N GLN A 364 22.99 -5.58 29.06
CA GLN A 364 22.25 -6.85 29.17
C GLN A 364 20.84 -6.76 28.59
N SER A 365 20.70 -7.19 27.34
CA SER A 365 19.60 -8.05 26.91
C SER A 365 19.89 -8.61 25.52
N GLU A 366 20.87 -9.51 25.44
CA GLU A 366 21.02 -10.39 24.29
C GLU A 366 19.99 -11.51 24.38
N VAL A 367 19.03 -11.52 23.46
CA VAL A 367 18.32 -12.75 23.11
C VAL A 367 18.85 -13.17 21.75
N MET A 368 19.81 -14.10 21.76
CA MET A 368 20.26 -14.78 20.56
C MET A 368 19.12 -15.66 20.02
N ILE A 369 18.78 -15.49 18.75
CA ILE A 369 18.06 -16.53 17.99
C ILE A 369 19.12 -17.33 17.25
N ALA A 370 19.35 -18.56 17.71
CA ALA A 370 20.20 -19.53 17.06
C ALA A 370 19.59 -19.93 15.70
N SER A 371 20.26 -19.57 14.61
CA SER A 371 20.05 -20.16 13.29
C SER A 371 20.67 -21.57 13.29
N LYS A 372 19.85 -22.62 13.43
CA LYS A 372 20.27 -23.99 13.14
C LYS A 372 20.53 -24.14 11.65
N GLN A 373 21.79 -24.17 11.26
CA GLN A 373 22.23 -24.70 9.98
C GLN A 373 22.13 -26.23 10.06
N ILE A 374 21.25 -26.82 9.26
CA ILE A 374 21.16 -28.29 9.13
C ILE A 374 22.29 -28.71 8.19
N MET A 375 23.34 -29.34 8.74
CA MET A 375 24.26 -30.13 7.94
C MET A 375 23.59 -31.46 7.57
N LEU A 376 23.50 -31.74 6.27
CA LEU A 376 23.14 -33.06 5.77
C LEU A 376 24.39 -33.95 5.81
N PRO A 377 24.30 -35.22 6.28
CA PRO A 377 25.42 -36.14 6.21
C PRO A 377 25.61 -36.63 4.77
N SER A 378 26.85 -36.59 4.30
CA SER A 378 27.30 -37.28 3.10
C SER A 378 27.31 -38.79 3.36
N GLY A 379 26.22 -39.47 3.00
CA GLY A 379 26.16 -40.92 2.92
C GLY A 379 26.67 -41.40 1.56
N SER A 380 27.57 -42.37 1.59
CA SER A 380 28.13 -43.09 0.43
C SER A 380 27.05 -43.75 -0.42
N SER A 381 27.20 -43.64 -1.75
CA SER A 381 26.36 -44.28 -2.75
C SER A 381 26.49 -45.81 -2.70
N SER A 382 25.39 -46.50 -2.39
CA SER A 382 25.16 -47.87 -2.86
C SER A 382 24.18 -47.82 -4.04
N ALA A 383 24.57 -48.44 -5.14
CA ALA A 383 23.86 -48.46 -6.41
C ALA A 383 22.39 -48.91 -6.28
N CYS A 384 21.49 -48.18 -6.91
CA CYS A 384 20.17 -48.67 -7.32
C CYS A 384 19.87 -48.10 -8.72
N GLY A 385 19.54 -48.98 -9.66
CA GLY A 385 19.61 -48.71 -11.09
C GLY A 385 18.58 -47.73 -11.65
N GLY A 386 18.97 -47.09 -12.76
CA GLY A 386 18.14 -47.07 -13.98
C GLY A 386 17.15 -45.92 -14.24
N TRP A 387 16.98 -44.91 -13.39
CA TRP A 387 15.98 -43.85 -13.63
C TRP A 387 16.49 -42.63 -14.42
N ASN A 388 17.79 -42.56 -14.71
CA ASN A 388 18.40 -41.42 -15.42
C ASN A 388 18.21 -41.42 -16.94
N ASN A 389 17.61 -42.47 -17.52
CA ASN A 389 17.49 -42.65 -18.97
C ASN A 389 16.08 -42.41 -19.53
N VAL A 390 15.19 -41.76 -18.77
CA VAL A 390 13.86 -41.39 -19.27
C VAL A 390 13.99 -40.18 -20.21
N PRO A 391 13.51 -40.25 -21.47
CA PRO A 391 13.50 -39.12 -22.39
C PRO A 391 12.80 -37.88 -21.80
N THR A 392 13.33 -36.69 -22.08
CA THR A 392 12.79 -35.40 -21.60
C THR A 392 11.31 -35.24 -21.93
N ASP A 393 10.89 -35.73 -23.09
CA ASP A 393 9.53 -35.61 -23.60
C ASP A 393 8.53 -36.39 -22.71
N LEU A 394 8.88 -37.63 -22.34
CA LEU A 394 8.12 -38.44 -21.39
C LEU A 394 8.13 -37.85 -19.98
N LEU A 395 9.25 -37.23 -19.56
CA LEU A 395 9.33 -36.52 -18.29
C LEU A 395 8.41 -35.28 -18.27
N CYS A 396 8.30 -34.55 -19.38
CA CYS A 396 7.35 -33.46 -19.56
C CYS A 396 5.90 -33.94 -19.51
N ASP A 397 5.58 -35.05 -20.18
CA ASP A 397 4.23 -35.64 -20.17
C ASP A 397 3.83 -36.11 -18.77
N ILE A 398 4.69 -36.85 -18.08
CA ILE A 398 4.45 -37.29 -16.70
C ILE A 398 4.28 -36.07 -15.79
N GLN A 399 5.14 -35.05 -15.91
CA GLN A 399 5.03 -33.84 -15.10
C GLN A 399 3.71 -33.10 -15.36
N SER A 400 3.20 -33.10 -16.60
CA SER A 400 1.92 -32.47 -16.95
C SER A 400 0.73 -33.10 -16.24
N CYS A 401 0.85 -34.37 -15.85
CA CYS A 401 -0.15 -35.14 -15.11
C CYS A 401 0.00 -35.04 -13.58
N LEU A 402 1.08 -34.42 -13.07
CA LEU A 402 1.38 -34.32 -11.64
C LEU A 402 1.01 -32.94 -11.06
N PHE A 403 0.44 -32.94 -9.86
CA PHE A 403 -0.09 -31.77 -9.17
C PHE A 403 0.51 -31.60 -7.77
N GLY A 404 0.50 -30.37 -7.27
CA GLY A 404 0.92 -30.06 -5.91
C GLY A 404 2.30 -30.64 -5.56
N ALA A 405 2.39 -31.25 -4.37
CA ALA A 405 3.64 -31.77 -3.83
C ALA A 405 4.26 -32.88 -4.70
N ASP A 406 3.45 -33.66 -5.42
CA ASP A 406 3.93 -34.75 -6.26
C ASP A 406 4.77 -34.25 -7.43
N ARG A 407 4.45 -33.07 -7.97
CA ARG A 407 5.26 -32.42 -9.00
C ARG A 407 6.63 -31.99 -8.47
N CYS A 408 6.69 -31.57 -7.20
CA CYS A 408 7.95 -31.22 -6.53
C CYS A 408 8.77 -32.47 -6.19
N TYR A 409 8.15 -33.51 -5.63
CA TYR A 409 8.83 -34.78 -5.38
C TYR A 409 9.36 -35.41 -6.66
N PHE A 410 8.60 -35.33 -7.76
CA PHE A 410 9.02 -35.75 -9.08
C PHE A 410 10.25 -34.97 -9.58
N ARG A 411 10.26 -33.65 -9.43
CA ARG A 411 11.45 -32.82 -9.75
C ARG A 411 12.66 -33.11 -8.86
N LEU A 412 12.44 -33.58 -7.64
CA LEU A 412 13.48 -33.92 -6.67
C LEU A 412 13.98 -35.36 -6.81
N ALA A 413 13.40 -36.17 -7.70
CA ALA A 413 13.76 -37.58 -7.86
C ALA A 413 15.23 -37.77 -8.27
N CYS A 414 15.75 -36.98 -9.23
CA CYS A 414 17.18 -36.93 -9.52
C CYS A 414 17.58 -35.62 -10.22
N LYS A 415 18.90 -35.35 -10.24
CA LYS A 415 19.47 -34.16 -10.89
C LYS A 415 19.15 -34.11 -12.40
N ALA A 416 19.09 -35.26 -13.09
CA ALA A 416 18.77 -35.30 -14.52
C ALA A 416 17.34 -34.81 -14.80
N TRP A 417 16.36 -35.27 -14.02
CA TRP A 417 14.96 -34.82 -14.16
C TRP A 417 14.84 -33.35 -13.78
N GLN A 418 15.49 -32.90 -12.70
CA GLN A 418 15.54 -31.49 -12.32
C GLN A 418 16.12 -30.59 -13.45
N SER A 419 17.13 -31.09 -14.17
CA SER A 419 17.83 -30.37 -15.23
C SER A 419 17.03 -30.32 -16.54
N ALA A 420 16.32 -31.41 -16.86
CA ALA A 420 15.45 -31.52 -18.03
C ALA A 420 14.38 -30.40 -18.09
N PHE A 421 13.88 -29.98 -16.92
CA PHE A 421 12.88 -28.91 -16.81
C PHE A 421 13.45 -27.49 -16.68
N SER A 422 14.78 -27.35 -16.55
CA SER A 422 15.44 -26.03 -16.50
C SER A 422 15.90 -25.55 -17.88
N ASN A 423 16.04 -26.47 -18.85
CA ASN A 423 16.64 -26.22 -20.17
C ASN A 423 15.65 -26.33 -21.35
N SER A 424 14.37 -26.61 -21.12
CA SER A 424 13.40 -26.72 -22.22
C SER A 424 12.89 -25.35 -22.66
N ASN A 425 13.20 -24.96 -23.91
CA ASN A 425 12.55 -23.87 -24.66
C ASN A 425 11.02 -24.06 -24.84
N CYS A 426 10.43 -25.09 -24.24
CA CYS A 426 8.99 -25.35 -24.22
C CYS A 426 8.23 -24.48 -23.20
N GLU A 427 8.90 -23.66 -22.38
CA GLU A 427 8.23 -22.83 -21.37
C GLU A 427 7.24 -21.82 -21.96
N SER A 428 7.46 -21.28 -23.17
CA SER A 428 6.55 -20.28 -23.76
C SER A 428 5.22 -20.88 -24.26
N ASP A 429 5.26 -22.02 -24.96
CA ASP A 429 4.04 -22.67 -25.48
C ASP A 429 3.33 -23.51 -24.40
N LEU A 430 4.06 -24.06 -23.42
CA LEU A 430 3.48 -24.70 -22.25
C LEU A 430 2.90 -23.70 -21.23
N GLN A 431 3.35 -22.44 -21.19
CA GLN A 431 2.75 -21.44 -20.27
C GLN A 431 1.34 -21.04 -20.70
N LEU A 432 1.11 -20.83 -21.99
CA LEU A 432 -0.24 -20.61 -22.51
C LEU A 432 -1.07 -21.88 -22.40
N GLY A 433 -0.50 -23.04 -22.77
CA GLY A 433 -1.14 -24.36 -22.64
C GLY A 433 -1.50 -24.74 -21.20
N ASN A 434 -0.69 -24.45 -20.19
CA ASN A 434 -0.99 -24.76 -18.78
C ASN A 434 -2.03 -23.81 -18.18
N VAL A 435 -2.00 -22.51 -18.53
CA VAL A 435 -3.08 -21.57 -18.17
C VAL A 435 -4.40 -21.99 -18.83
N GLN A 436 -4.35 -22.46 -20.08
CA GLN A 436 -5.52 -22.79 -20.88
C GLN A 436 -6.08 -24.22 -20.71
N ARG A 437 -5.28 -25.22 -20.32
CA ARG A 437 -5.72 -26.63 -20.38
C ARG A 437 -6.25 -27.23 -19.08
N ASN A 438 -6.08 -26.62 -17.90
CA ASN A 438 -6.32 -27.35 -16.64
C ASN A 438 -6.93 -26.59 -15.44
N HIS A 439 -7.38 -25.35 -15.58
CA HIS A 439 -7.86 -24.58 -14.42
C HIS A 439 -9.36 -24.79 -14.15
N ARG A 440 -9.68 -25.72 -13.24
CA ARG A 440 -11.04 -25.91 -12.69
C ARG A 440 -11.41 -24.89 -11.60
N PHE A 441 -10.50 -23.99 -11.22
CA PHE A 441 -10.67 -23.05 -10.11
C PHE A 441 -10.32 -21.61 -10.49
N PRO A 442 -10.84 -20.62 -9.75
CA PRO A 442 -10.45 -19.24 -9.91
C PRO A 442 -8.93 -19.03 -9.79
N ILE A 443 -8.38 -18.21 -10.68
CA ILE A 443 -6.97 -17.81 -10.71
C ILE A 443 -6.89 -16.36 -10.24
N LEU A 444 -5.84 -15.99 -9.50
CA LEU A 444 -5.64 -14.60 -9.10
C LEU A 444 -4.94 -13.84 -10.22
N VAL A 445 -5.63 -12.86 -10.79
CA VAL A 445 -5.06 -11.92 -11.75
C VAL A 445 -4.56 -10.68 -11.05
N HIS A 446 -3.36 -10.23 -11.43
CA HIS A 446 -2.77 -8.97 -10.98
C HIS A 446 -2.16 -8.19 -12.14
N ILE A 447 -2.40 -6.88 -12.15
CA ILE A 447 -1.88 -5.94 -13.15
C ILE A 447 -0.99 -4.88 -12.46
N GLY A 448 0.29 -4.85 -12.85
CA GLY A 448 1.28 -3.89 -12.34
C GLY A 448 1.15 -2.49 -12.94
N SER A 449 2.04 -1.56 -12.56
CA SER A 449 1.97 -0.17 -13.04
C SER A 449 2.38 0.03 -14.50
N ASN A 450 3.16 -0.89 -15.06
CA ASN A 450 3.55 -0.85 -16.48
C ASN A 450 2.44 -1.31 -17.42
N SER A 451 1.43 -2.03 -16.92
CA SER A 451 0.25 -2.54 -17.65
C SER A 451 0.52 -3.36 -18.93
N GLU A 452 1.77 -3.65 -19.25
CA GLU A 452 2.17 -4.44 -20.43
C GLU A 452 1.94 -5.94 -20.26
N GLN A 453 1.84 -6.39 -19.01
CA GLN A 453 1.75 -7.80 -18.66
C GLN A 453 0.70 -8.01 -17.56
N VAL A 454 0.01 -9.14 -17.67
CA VAL A 454 -0.95 -9.63 -16.70
C VAL A 454 -0.36 -10.86 -16.04
N LYS A 455 -0.29 -10.85 -14.70
CA LYS A 455 0.21 -11.99 -13.91
C LYS A 455 -0.97 -12.82 -13.43
N PHE A 456 -0.82 -14.13 -13.55
CA PHE A 456 -1.81 -15.13 -13.15
C PHE A 456 -1.17 -16.01 -12.09
N PHE A 457 -1.72 -15.99 -10.88
CA PHE A 457 -1.29 -16.84 -9.79
C PHE A 457 -2.31 -17.95 -9.54
N ASP A 458 -1.86 -19.19 -9.67
CA ASP A 458 -2.65 -20.37 -9.32
C ASP A 458 -2.38 -20.74 -7.84
N PRO A 459 -3.39 -20.67 -6.97
CA PRO A 459 -3.25 -20.99 -5.55
C PRO A 459 -3.03 -22.47 -5.26
N VAL A 460 -3.41 -23.36 -6.17
CA VAL A 460 -3.30 -24.81 -5.97
C VAL A 460 -1.88 -25.26 -6.30
N THR A 461 -1.35 -24.85 -7.45
CA THR A 461 0.04 -25.16 -7.84
C THR A 461 1.06 -24.19 -7.23
N ASN A 462 0.60 -23.07 -6.66
CA ASN A 462 1.43 -21.97 -6.16
C ASN A 462 2.43 -21.46 -7.21
N SER A 463 1.98 -21.43 -8.46
CA SER A 463 2.75 -20.98 -9.61
C SER A 463 2.24 -19.63 -10.11
N THR A 464 3.13 -18.82 -10.67
CA THR A 464 2.75 -17.55 -11.32
C THR A 464 3.20 -17.60 -12.77
N SER A 465 2.26 -17.45 -13.69
CA SER A 465 2.52 -17.23 -15.11
C SER A 465 2.27 -15.77 -15.46
N THR A 466 2.82 -15.32 -16.57
CA THR A 466 2.69 -13.93 -17.03
C THR A 466 2.38 -13.90 -18.51
N LEU A 467 1.34 -13.18 -18.91
CA LEU A 467 0.96 -13.02 -20.32
C LEU A 467 1.06 -11.54 -20.74
N PRO A 468 1.50 -11.25 -21.96
CA PRO A 468 1.37 -9.91 -22.54
C PRO A 468 -0.10 -9.48 -22.60
N SER A 469 -0.37 -8.18 -22.44
CA SER A 469 -1.72 -7.64 -22.63
C SER A 469 -1.68 -6.37 -23.49
N PRO A 470 -1.77 -6.52 -24.83
CA PRO A 470 -1.76 -5.39 -25.75
C PRO A 470 -2.87 -4.38 -25.46
N SER A 471 -4.06 -4.87 -25.09
CA SER A 471 -5.26 -4.07 -24.79
C SER A 471 -5.11 -3.13 -23.58
N LEU A 472 -4.07 -3.34 -22.76
CA LEU A 472 -3.74 -2.54 -21.59
C LEU A 472 -2.53 -1.62 -21.81
N LYS A 473 -1.81 -1.75 -22.93
CA LYS A 473 -0.60 -0.99 -23.20
C LYS A 473 -0.86 0.51 -23.18
N GLY A 474 -0.08 1.25 -22.38
CA GLY A 474 -0.22 2.70 -22.24
C GLY A 474 -1.40 3.14 -21.37
N THR A 475 -2.26 2.22 -20.93
CA THR A 475 -3.32 2.49 -19.96
C THR A 475 -2.79 2.36 -18.53
N GLU A 476 -3.53 2.91 -17.57
CA GLU A 476 -3.29 2.60 -16.16
C GLU A 476 -4.51 1.92 -15.55
N PRO A 477 -4.62 0.60 -15.71
CA PRO A 477 -5.83 -0.12 -15.38
C PRO A 477 -5.98 -0.23 -13.87
N ILE A 478 -7.21 0.01 -13.41
CA ILE A 478 -7.67 -0.28 -12.07
C ILE A 478 -8.75 -1.35 -12.21
N VAL A 479 -8.49 -2.55 -11.71
CA VAL A 479 -9.48 -3.61 -11.65
C VAL A 479 -10.57 -3.21 -10.65
N ARG A 480 -11.82 -3.18 -11.10
CA ARG A 480 -12.98 -2.77 -10.29
C ARG A 480 -13.80 -3.96 -9.82
N CYS A 481 -14.01 -4.93 -10.69
CA CYS A 481 -14.81 -6.12 -10.41
C CYS A 481 -14.35 -7.27 -11.32
N SER A 482 -14.53 -8.51 -10.85
CA SER A 482 -14.39 -9.71 -11.67
C SER A 482 -15.61 -10.61 -11.50
N LYS A 483 -16.17 -11.05 -12.63
CA LYS A 483 -17.33 -11.96 -12.68
C LYS A 483 -17.42 -12.58 -14.07
N HIS A 484 -17.95 -13.80 -14.18
CA HIS A 484 -18.21 -14.45 -15.47
C HIS A 484 -16.97 -14.58 -16.38
N GLY A 485 -15.77 -14.65 -15.81
CA GLY A 485 -14.50 -14.66 -16.56
C GLY A 485 -14.11 -13.33 -17.22
N TRP A 486 -14.74 -12.23 -16.83
CA TRP A 486 -14.40 -10.88 -17.29
C TRP A 486 -13.93 -10.00 -16.13
N LEU A 487 -13.01 -9.08 -16.43
CA LEU A 487 -12.61 -7.98 -15.56
C LEU A 487 -13.29 -6.69 -16.01
N LEU A 488 -13.92 -5.96 -15.09
CA LEU A 488 -14.30 -4.57 -15.32
C LEU A 488 -13.13 -3.68 -14.89
N ILE A 489 -12.60 -2.90 -15.83
CA ILE A 489 -11.41 -2.07 -15.65
C ILE A 489 -11.76 -0.61 -15.90
N SER A 490 -11.29 0.27 -15.01
CA SER A 490 -11.25 1.71 -15.29
C SER A 490 -9.81 2.15 -15.54
N SER A 491 -9.56 2.95 -16.56
CA SER A 491 -8.25 3.55 -16.81
C SER A 491 -8.05 4.83 -15.99
N GLN A 492 -6.88 4.96 -15.37
CA GLN A 492 -6.46 6.21 -14.75
C GLN A 492 -5.81 7.12 -15.80
N GLY A 493 -6.38 8.30 -16.02
CA GLY A 493 -5.87 9.29 -16.98
C GLY A 493 -6.94 10.23 -17.50
N SER A 494 -6.62 10.97 -18.55
CA SER A 494 -7.47 11.98 -19.17
C SER A 494 -8.76 11.43 -19.81
N SER A 495 -8.81 10.12 -20.10
CA SER A 495 -9.86 9.52 -20.92
C SER A 495 -11.06 8.97 -20.14
N SER A 496 -11.00 8.86 -18.80
CA SER A 496 -12.07 8.27 -17.96
C SER A 496 -12.69 7.00 -18.55
N GLU A 497 -11.84 6.16 -19.15
CA GLU A 497 -12.27 4.93 -19.82
C GLU A 497 -12.73 3.90 -18.80
N LEU A 498 -13.79 3.21 -19.16
CA LEU A 498 -14.30 2.04 -18.48
C LEU A 498 -14.53 0.96 -19.54
N PHE A 499 -13.99 -0.23 -19.33
CA PHE A 499 -14.09 -1.32 -20.31
C PHE A 499 -14.07 -2.68 -19.61
N PHE A 500 -14.64 -3.68 -20.26
CA PHE A 500 -14.44 -5.08 -19.90
C PHE A 500 -13.19 -5.62 -20.60
N LEU A 501 -12.47 -6.51 -19.92
CA LEU A 501 -11.34 -7.25 -20.46
C LEU A 501 -11.48 -8.72 -20.07
N ASN A 502 -11.43 -9.61 -21.06
CA ASN A 502 -11.14 -11.02 -20.82
C ASN A 502 -9.60 -11.18 -20.87
N PRO A 503 -8.94 -11.44 -19.73
CA PRO A 503 -7.48 -11.50 -19.70
C PRO A 503 -6.90 -12.77 -20.35
N PHE A 504 -7.73 -13.78 -20.64
CA PHE A 504 -7.30 -15.05 -21.25
C PHE A 504 -7.36 -15.01 -22.78
N THR A 505 -8.35 -14.31 -23.34
CA THR A 505 -8.53 -14.12 -24.79
C THR A 505 -8.03 -12.77 -25.30
N SER A 506 -7.71 -11.84 -24.38
CA SER A 506 -7.39 -10.43 -24.65
C SER A 506 -8.53 -9.61 -25.28
N GLU A 507 -9.76 -10.14 -25.30
CA GLU A 507 -10.95 -9.46 -25.80
C GLU A 507 -11.35 -8.29 -24.90
N ARG A 508 -11.81 -7.20 -25.52
CA ARG A 508 -12.16 -5.94 -24.85
C ARG A 508 -13.52 -5.43 -25.32
N ILE A 509 -14.32 -4.91 -24.39
CA ILE A 509 -15.60 -4.24 -24.66
C ILE A 509 -15.58 -2.88 -23.99
N ASP A 510 -15.60 -1.80 -24.76
CA ASP A 510 -15.57 -0.42 -24.25
C ASP A 510 -16.95 0.07 -23.83
N LEU A 511 -17.06 0.68 -22.64
CA LEU A 511 -18.30 1.29 -22.14
C LEU A 511 -18.31 2.81 -22.37
N PRO A 512 -19.50 3.43 -22.39
CA PRO A 512 -19.63 4.88 -22.35
C PRO A 512 -18.87 5.52 -21.18
N LYS A 513 -18.20 6.63 -21.46
CA LYS A 513 -17.36 7.34 -20.50
C LYS A 513 -18.14 7.72 -19.24
N MET A 514 -17.53 7.53 -18.09
CA MET A 514 -18.08 7.93 -16.80
C MET A 514 -17.02 8.69 -16.00
N LEU A 515 -17.38 9.85 -15.45
CA LEU A 515 -16.50 10.59 -14.54
C LEU A 515 -16.33 9.76 -13.25
N CYS A 516 -15.15 9.19 -13.04
CA CYS A 516 -14.98 8.04 -12.15
C CYS A 516 -14.35 8.43 -10.80
N HIS A 517 -15.00 8.05 -9.68
CA HIS A 517 -14.40 7.70 -8.38
C HIS A 517 -15.52 7.07 -7.52
N GLN A 518 -15.83 5.80 -7.79
CA GLN A 518 -16.92 5.05 -7.14
C GLN A 518 -16.37 4.08 -6.09
N ASP A 519 -17.17 3.80 -5.05
CA ASP A 519 -16.82 2.92 -3.94
C ASP A 519 -16.83 1.44 -4.32
N GLY A 520 -17.71 1.04 -5.25
CA GLY A 520 -17.78 -0.32 -5.76
C GLY A 520 -18.52 -0.42 -7.09
N PHE A 521 -18.23 -1.48 -7.83
CA PHE A 521 -18.80 -1.79 -9.15
C PHE A 521 -19.27 -3.23 -9.21
N THR A 522 -20.31 -3.50 -9.98
CA THR A 522 -20.68 -4.88 -10.32
C THR A 522 -21.47 -4.91 -11.62
N PHE A 523 -21.72 -6.11 -12.13
CA PHE A 523 -22.53 -6.32 -13.31
C PHE A 523 -23.40 -7.60 -13.19
N SER A 524 -24.56 -7.58 -13.85
CA SER A 524 -25.62 -8.59 -13.65
C SER A 524 -25.30 -9.93 -14.32
N SER A 525 -24.87 -9.92 -15.58
CA SER A 525 -24.65 -11.08 -16.46
C SER A 525 -23.36 -10.90 -17.28
N PRO A 526 -22.85 -11.91 -18.01
CA PRO A 526 -21.65 -11.74 -18.84
C PRO A 526 -21.76 -10.52 -19.74
N PRO A 527 -20.67 -9.75 -19.96
CA PRO A 527 -20.75 -8.48 -20.65
C PRO A 527 -21.20 -8.63 -22.10
N THR A 528 -21.07 -9.82 -22.70
CA THR A 528 -21.53 -10.21 -24.03
C THR A 528 -23.04 -10.44 -24.12
N SER A 529 -23.73 -10.65 -22.99
CA SER A 529 -25.17 -10.86 -22.93
C SER A 529 -25.96 -9.56 -23.10
N SER A 530 -27.05 -9.59 -23.87
CA SER A 530 -27.94 -8.44 -24.13
C SER A 530 -28.61 -7.88 -22.88
N ASP A 531 -28.77 -8.68 -21.83
CA ASP A 531 -29.35 -8.29 -20.54
C ASP A 531 -28.32 -7.72 -19.54
N CYS A 532 -27.05 -7.59 -19.96
CA CYS A 532 -26.00 -7.08 -19.08
C CYS A 532 -26.29 -5.65 -18.64
N MET A 533 -26.25 -5.46 -17.32
CA MET A 533 -26.35 -4.17 -16.65
C MET A 533 -25.13 -3.99 -15.76
N VAL A 534 -24.46 -2.86 -15.90
CA VAL A 534 -23.39 -2.42 -15.00
C VAL A 534 -23.97 -1.43 -14.00
N ILE A 535 -23.64 -1.62 -12.72
CA ILE A 535 -23.98 -0.68 -11.66
C ILE A 535 -22.73 -0.31 -10.86
N CYS A 536 -22.69 0.94 -10.41
CA CYS A 536 -21.71 1.39 -9.43
C CYS A 536 -22.34 2.36 -8.44
N TYR A 537 -21.69 2.53 -7.30
CA TYR A 537 -22.20 3.40 -6.24
C TYR A 537 -21.09 4.20 -5.58
N THR A 538 -21.48 5.33 -4.99
CA THR A 538 -20.67 6.13 -4.07
C THR A 538 -21.50 6.50 -2.85
N VAL A 539 -20.94 6.31 -1.65
CA VAL A 539 -21.56 6.75 -0.40
C VAL A 539 -20.92 8.06 0.05
N CYS A 540 -21.70 9.14 0.13
CA CYS A 540 -21.28 10.37 0.77
C CYS A 540 -21.88 10.48 2.19
N SER A 541 -21.64 11.58 2.91
CA SER A 541 -22.15 11.78 4.26
C SER A 541 -23.67 11.63 4.37
N THR A 542 -24.42 12.15 3.38
CA THR A 542 -25.89 12.23 3.41
C THR A 542 -26.61 11.33 2.41
N TYR A 543 -25.97 10.94 1.30
CA TYR A 543 -26.60 10.17 0.23
C TYR A 543 -25.80 8.92 -0.16
N VAL A 544 -26.50 7.97 -0.80
CA VAL A 544 -25.88 6.97 -1.67
C VAL A 544 -26.25 7.31 -3.11
N ASN A 545 -25.23 7.58 -3.91
CA ASN A 545 -25.35 7.84 -5.34
C ASN A 545 -25.13 6.54 -6.10
N LEU A 546 -25.98 6.27 -7.07
CA LEU A 546 -26.01 5.03 -7.86
C LEU A 546 -26.02 5.40 -9.33
N TYR A 547 -25.19 4.70 -10.11
CA TYR A 547 -25.14 4.84 -11.55
C TYR A 547 -25.31 3.49 -12.20
N SER A 548 -26.17 3.39 -13.22
CA SER A 548 -26.39 2.15 -13.95
C SER A 548 -26.45 2.36 -15.46
N ILE A 549 -26.02 1.34 -16.20
CA ILE A 549 -26.11 1.33 -17.67
C ILE A 549 -26.39 -0.09 -18.15
N HIS A 550 -27.28 -0.21 -19.13
CA HIS A 550 -27.58 -1.47 -19.81
C HIS A 550 -26.77 -1.56 -21.10
N ARG A 551 -26.42 -2.78 -21.52
CA ARG A 551 -25.82 -3.04 -22.82
C ARG A 551 -26.67 -2.43 -23.94
N GLY A 552 -26.01 -1.87 -24.95
CA GLY A 552 -26.66 -1.14 -26.05
C GLY A 552 -27.11 0.29 -25.71
N ARG A 553 -26.97 0.79 -24.48
CA ARG A 553 -27.34 2.16 -24.11
C ARG A 553 -26.14 3.11 -24.12
N TYR A 554 -26.38 4.36 -24.55
CA TYR A 554 -25.36 5.41 -24.67
C TYR A 554 -25.07 6.15 -23.37
N GLY A 555 -26.06 6.26 -22.48
CA GLY A 555 -26.01 7.12 -21.29
C GLY A 555 -26.12 6.34 -19.98
N TRP A 556 -25.40 6.82 -18.97
CA TRP A 556 -25.53 6.34 -17.60
C TRP A 556 -26.77 6.94 -16.95
N ASN A 557 -27.59 6.09 -16.34
CA ASN A 557 -28.67 6.50 -15.45
C ASN A 557 -28.09 6.87 -14.09
N TYR A 558 -28.61 7.93 -13.47
CA TYR A 558 -28.25 8.37 -12.12
C TYR A 558 -29.44 8.29 -11.18
N SER A 559 -29.21 7.81 -9.97
CA SER A 559 -30.17 7.92 -8.86
C SER A 559 -29.43 8.21 -7.54
N SER A 560 -30.14 8.82 -6.60
CA SER A 560 -29.60 9.15 -5.28
C SER A 560 -30.62 8.81 -4.21
N ALA A 561 -30.16 8.27 -3.09
CA ALA A 561 -31.00 7.89 -1.97
C ALA A 561 -30.48 8.52 -0.67
N GLU A 562 -31.34 9.27 0.02
CA GLU A 562 -31.00 9.93 1.27
C GLU A 562 -30.88 8.92 2.42
N LYS A 563 -29.79 9.04 3.19
CA LYS A 563 -29.47 8.14 4.32
C LYS A 563 -30.04 8.62 5.65
N LYS A 564 -30.94 9.60 5.66
CA LYS A 564 -31.40 10.30 6.88
C LYS A 564 -31.87 9.30 7.93
N GLY A 565 -31.33 9.40 9.15
CA GLY A 565 -31.65 8.49 10.26
C GLY A 565 -30.99 7.10 10.18
N THR A 566 -30.08 6.86 9.24
CA THR A 566 -29.36 5.59 9.10
C THR A 566 -27.89 5.72 9.47
N HIS A 567 -27.29 4.62 9.96
CA HIS A 567 -25.84 4.53 10.20
C HIS A 567 -25.10 3.84 9.04
N PHE A 568 -25.64 3.87 7.82
CA PHE A 568 -25.04 3.21 6.66
C PHE A 568 -23.75 3.91 6.22
N LYS A 569 -22.64 3.16 6.27
CA LYS A 569 -21.30 3.56 5.84
C LYS A 569 -20.81 2.52 4.83
N SER A 570 -20.21 2.95 3.73
CA SER A 570 -19.68 2.05 2.70
C SER A 570 -18.71 1.03 3.31
N SER A 571 -18.84 -0.24 2.91
CA SER A 571 -17.80 -1.25 3.14
C SER A 571 -16.70 -1.21 2.08
N TYR A 572 -16.88 -0.42 1.01
CA TYR A 572 -16.05 -0.41 -0.21
C TYR A 572 -15.98 -1.78 -0.90
N SER A 573 -16.94 -2.67 -0.62
CA SER A 573 -17.11 -3.89 -1.37
C SER A 573 -17.92 -3.63 -2.63
N ASN A 574 -17.74 -4.50 -3.62
CA ASN A 574 -18.62 -4.53 -4.77
C ASN A 574 -20.04 -4.95 -4.37
N PRO A 575 -21.09 -4.39 -5.01
CA PRO A 575 -22.44 -4.87 -4.82
C PRO A 575 -22.61 -6.28 -5.38
N VAL A 576 -23.61 -6.99 -4.87
CA VAL A 576 -24.00 -8.32 -5.37
C VAL A 576 -25.35 -8.24 -6.04
N TYR A 577 -25.44 -8.74 -7.28
CA TYR A 577 -26.71 -8.92 -7.96
C TYR A 577 -27.33 -10.25 -7.55
N HIS A 578 -28.53 -10.23 -6.98
CA HIS A 578 -29.23 -11.41 -6.52
C HIS A 578 -30.74 -11.22 -6.67
N GLN A 579 -31.41 -12.14 -7.36
CA GLN A 579 -32.86 -12.12 -7.57
C GLN A 579 -33.40 -10.78 -8.11
N GLY A 580 -32.72 -10.18 -9.10
CA GLY A 580 -33.15 -8.92 -9.71
C GLY A 580 -32.75 -7.65 -8.94
N LEU A 581 -32.18 -7.79 -7.74
CA LEU A 581 -31.84 -6.67 -6.87
C LEU A 581 -30.33 -6.57 -6.66
N PHE A 582 -29.85 -5.36 -6.39
CA PHE A 582 -28.47 -5.09 -6.02
C PHE A 582 -28.35 -4.89 -4.51
N TYR A 583 -27.52 -5.70 -3.88
CA TYR A 583 -27.22 -5.65 -2.45
C TYR A 583 -25.86 -5.00 -2.23
N ILE A 584 -25.86 -3.90 -1.48
CA ILE A 584 -24.66 -3.12 -1.14
C ILE A 584 -24.40 -3.28 0.35
N MET A 585 -23.20 -3.75 0.69
CA MET A 585 -22.82 -4.03 2.06
C MET A 585 -22.31 -2.76 2.76
N GLY A 586 -22.82 -2.49 3.95
CA GLY A 586 -22.28 -1.49 4.86
C GLY A 586 -21.15 -2.06 5.73
N MET A 587 -20.25 -1.19 6.21
CA MET A 587 -19.11 -1.57 7.05
C MET A 587 -19.51 -2.30 8.34
N ASN A 588 -20.71 -2.03 8.86
CA ASN A 588 -21.26 -2.65 10.05
C ASN A 588 -22.11 -3.90 9.73
N GLY A 589 -22.01 -4.45 8.51
CA GLY A 589 -22.76 -5.61 8.06
C GLY A 589 -24.22 -5.35 7.70
N ASN A 590 -24.73 -4.13 7.87
CA ASN A 590 -26.07 -3.74 7.42
C ASN A 590 -26.13 -3.59 5.88
N LEU A 591 -27.32 -3.59 5.29
CA LEU A 591 -27.49 -3.67 3.83
C LEU A 591 -28.23 -2.45 3.28
N CYS A 592 -27.82 -2.01 2.09
CA CYS A 592 -28.57 -1.12 1.22
C CYS A 592 -28.99 -1.95 0.00
N ILE A 593 -30.29 -1.98 -0.28
CA ILE A 593 -30.86 -2.78 -1.37
C ILE A 593 -31.38 -1.81 -2.43
N HIS A 594 -30.91 -1.97 -3.66
CA HIS A 594 -31.33 -1.17 -4.80
C HIS A 594 -32.07 -2.05 -5.81
N ASP A 595 -33.30 -1.66 -6.11
CA ASP A 595 -34.10 -2.19 -7.21
C ASP A 595 -33.84 -1.34 -8.46
N PRO A 596 -33.21 -1.90 -9.51
CA PRO A 596 -32.94 -1.19 -10.75
C PRO A 596 -34.14 -1.13 -11.70
N GLY A 597 -35.30 -1.69 -11.33
CA GLY A 597 -36.50 -1.73 -12.16
C GLY A 597 -37.09 -0.35 -12.49
N PRO A 598 -38.18 -0.26 -13.26
CA PRO A 598 -38.69 1.00 -13.80
C PRO A 598 -38.96 2.09 -12.76
N ARG A 599 -39.47 1.69 -11.58
CA ARG A 599 -39.78 2.61 -10.47
C ARG A 599 -38.57 2.98 -9.60
N ARG A 600 -37.42 2.34 -9.81
CA ARG A 600 -36.15 2.45 -9.08
C ARG A 600 -36.30 2.78 -7.59
N SER A 601 -36.05 1.81 -6.71
CA SER A 601 -36.15 2.06 -5.27
C SER A 601 -34.88 1.66 -4.55
N THR A 602 -34.48 2.45 -3.55
CA THR A 602 -33.34 2.15 -2.70
C THR A 602 -33.79 2.13 -1.25
N LYS A 603 -33.53 1.01 -0.56
CA LYS A 603 -33.92 0.80 0.83
C LYS A 603 -32.70 0.58 1.70
N PHE A 604 -32.62 1.34 2.79
CA PHE A 604 -31.61 1.15 3.82
C PHE A 604 -32.16 0.26 4.92
N MET A 605 -31.51 -0.87 5.14
CA MET A 605 -31.95 -1.82 6.14
C MET A 605 -31.28 -1.50 7.48
N SER A 606 -32.09 -1.47 8.55
CA SER A 606 -31.60 -1.36 9.94
C SER A 606 -31.02 -2.68 10.46
N LEU A 607 -31.38 -3.79 9.79
CA LEU A 607 -30.87 -5.14 9.99
C LEU A 607 -30.20 -5.63 8.70
N PRO A 608 -29.28 -6.60 8.75
CA PRO A 608 -28.77 -7.26 9.95
C PRO A 608 -27.86 -6.34 10.80
N ARG A 609 -27.80 -6.62 12.11
CA ARG A 609 -26.84 -5.97 13.01
C ARG A 609 -25.42 -6.48 12.75
N SER A 610 -24.44 -5.71 13.19
CA SER A 610 -23.02 -6.08 13.08
C SER A 610 -22.75 -7.43 13.75
N PRO A 611 -22.30 -8.45 13.00
CA PRO A 611 -22.07 -9.78 13.57
C PRO A 611 -20.76 -9.86 14.36
N CYS A 612 -19.83 -8.93 14.13
CA CYS A 612 -18.52 -8.90 14.76
C CYS A 612 -18.20 -7.51 15.30
N ALA A 613 -17.43 -7.44 16.38
CA ALA A 613 -16.82 -6.20 16.82
C ALA A 613 -15.59 -5.88 15.94
N SER A 614 -15.41 -4.60 15.59
CA SER A 614 -14.20 -4.11 14.89
C SER A 614 -13.93 -4.72 13.51
N ILE A 615 -14.98 -4.92 12.72
CA ILE A 615 -14.89 -5.23 11.28
C ILE A 615 -14.02 -4.16 10.57
N ARG A 616 -13.14 -4.62 9.67
CA ARG A 616 -12.31 -3.78 8.80
C ARG A 616 -12.61 -3.94 7.32
N ARG A 617 -12.94 -5.15 6.89
CA ARG A 617 -13.49 -5.39 5.56
C ARG A 617 -14.68 -6.33 5.67
N ALA A 618 -15.68 -6.06 4.86
CA ALA A 618 -16.89 -6.85 4.74
C ALA A 618 -17.11 -7.07 3.25
N HIS A 619 -17.19 -8.32 2.82
CA HIS A 619 -17.44 -8.68 1.44
C HIS A 619 -18.69 -9.53 1.37
N LEU A 620 -19.52 -9.30 0.36
CA LEU A 620 -20.75 -10.04 0.10
C LEU A 620 -20.55 -10.88 -1.16
N LEU A 621 -21.12 -12.09 -1.18
CA LEU A 621 -21.26 -12.88 -2.40
C LEU A 621 -22.62 -13.58 -2.45
N GLU A 622 -23.02 -13.97 -3.65
CA GLU A 622 -24.09 -14.93 -3.87
C GLU A 622 -23.46 -16.31 -4.10
N SER A 623 -24.03 -17.35 -3.49
CA SER A 623 -23.63 -18.73 -3.71
C SER A 623 -24.82 -19.67 -3.52
N ARG A 624 -25.13 -20.47 -4.53
CA ARG A 624 -26.20 -21.49 -4.52
C ARG A 624 -27.55 -20.92 -4.04
N GLY A 625 -27.92 -19.72 -4.50
CA GLY A 625 -29.16 -19.04 -4.16
C GLY A 625 -29.18 -18.37 -2.79
N LYS A 626 -28.04 -18.31 -2.09
CA LYS A 626 -27.91 -17.72 -0.76
C LYS A 626 -26.93 -16.56 -0.77
N LEU A 627 -27.17 -15.57 0.09
CA LEU A 627 -26.23 -14.48 0.34
C LEU A 627 -25.28 -14.84 1.48
N LEU A 628 -23.98 -14.87 1.18
CA LEU A 628 -22.91 -15.12 2.13
C LEU A 628 -22.06 -13.86 2.29
N SER A 629 -21.43 -13.72 3.45
CA SER A 629 -20.49 -12.64 3.72
C SER A 629 -19.22 -13.11 4.41
N VAL A 630 -18.09 -12.52 4.04
CA VAL A 630 -16.81 -12.68 4.74
C VAL A 630 -16.46 -11.38 5.45
N PHE A 631 -16.35 -11.43 6.78
CA PHE A 631 -15.90 -10.32 7.60
C PHE A 631 -14.47 -10.55 8.08
N THR A 632 -13.65 -9.52 7.97
CA THR A 632 -12.25 -9.56 8.43
C THR A 632 -11.98 -8.47 9.45
N GLY A 633 -11.22 -8.86 10.47
CA GLY A 633 -10.77 -7.96 11.53
C GLY A 633 -9.47 -7.24 11.20
N PRO A 634 -8.98 -6.38 12.12
CA PRO A 634 -7.71 -5.70 11.97
C PRO A 634 -6.55 -6.70 11.80
N MET A 635 -5.74 -6.55 10.75
CA MET A 635 -4.62 -7.45 10.42
C MET A 635 -4.98 -8.93 10.29
N GLY A 636 -6.25 -9.24 10.00
CA GLY A 636 -6.69 -10.63 9.91
C GLY A 636 -6.80 -11.31 11.27
N ARG A 637 -6.81 -10.59 12.40
CA ARG A 637 -7.04 -11.17 13.74
C ARG A 637 -8.27 -12.08 13.81
N PHE A 638 -9.24 -11.87 12.92
CA PHE A 638 -10.23 -12.86 12.58
C PHE A 638 -10.57 -12.78 11.09
N LEU A 639 -10.98 -13.91 10.53
CA LEU A 639 -11.74 -14.03 9.30
C LEU A 639 -12.91 -14.97 9.60
N ARG A 640 -14.13 -14.52 9.35
CA ARG A 640 -15.35 -15.28 9.64
C ARG A 640 -16.34 -15.19 8.49
N VAL A 641 -17.04 -16.28 8.25
CA VAL A 641 -18.00 -16.41 7.15
C VAL A 641 -19.41 -16.49 7.74
N PHE A 642 -20.36 -15.79 7.13
CA PHE A 642 -21.75 -15.74 7.59
C PHE A 642 -22.72 -15.94 6.43
N GLU A 643 -23.86 -16.55 6.73
CA GLU A 643 -25.01 -16.66 5.83
C GLU A 643 -26.08 -15.65 6.28
N LEU A 644 -26.69 -14.93 5.34
CA LEU A 644 -27.85 -14.10 5.62
C LEU A 644 -29.10 -14.96 5.69
N LYS A 645 -29.79 -14.95 6.84
CA LYS A 645 -31.12 -15.53 6.97
C LYS A 645 -32.16 -14.52 6.52
N HIS A 646 -32.71 -14.71 5.31
CA HIS A 646 -33.68 -13.80 4.70
C HIS A 646 -34.94 -13.58 5.56
N THR A 647 -35.43 -14.62 6.25
CA THR A 647 -36.64 -14.53 7.08
C THR A 647 -36.47 -13.63 8.30
N THR A 648 -35.30 -13.66 8.94
CA THR A 648 -35.02 -12.89 10.17
C THR A 648 -34.16 -11.65 9.91
N MET A 649 -33.67 -11.48 8.68
CA MET A 649 -32.63 -10.50 8.32
C MET A 649 -31.46 -10.48 9.32
N ALA A 650 -30.91 -11.67 9.61
CA ALA A 650 -29.83 -11.84 10.59
C ALA A 650 -28.67 -12.65 10.00
N TRP A 651 -27.44 -12.32 10.43
CA TRP A 651 -26.24 -13.07 10.07
C TRP A 651 -26.10 -14.33 10.93
N LYS A 652 -25.96 -15.50 10.30
CA LYS A 652 -25.62 -16.78 10.96
C LYS A 652 -24.18 -17.14 10.64
N GLU A 653 -23.33 -17.29 11.64
CA GLU A 653 -21.93 -17.70 11.43
C GLU A 653 -21.87 -19.12 10.87
N LEU A 654 -21.02 -19.31 9.86
CA LEU A 654 -20.70 -20.60 9.26
C LEU A 654 -19.29 -21.02 9.70
N TYR A 655 -19.19 -22.24 10.24
CA TYR A 655 -17.92 -22.84 10.67
C TYR A 655 -17.39 -23.89 9.71
N ASN A 656 -18.20 -24.29 8.73
CA ASN A 656 -17.86 -25.27 7.71
C ASN A 656 -18.52 -24.87 6.39
N LEU A 657 -17.74 -24.85 5.31
CA LEU A 657 -18.21 -24.67 3.93
C LEU A 657 -18.26 -25.99 3.15
N GLU A 658 -17.99 -27.11 3.81
CA GLU A 658 -17.97 -28.44 3.20
C GLU A 658 -16.97 -28.50 2.04
N ASP A 659 -17.44 -28.83 0.84
CA ASP A 659 -16.67 -28.87 -0.40
C ASP A 659 -16.45 -27.49 -1.02
N THR A 660 -17.04 -26.43 -0.46
CA THR A 660 -16.97 -25.09 -1.02
C THR A 660 -15.69 -24.36 -0.57
N MET A 661 -15.06 -23.71 -1.54
CA MET A 661 -13.94 -22.80 -1.38
C MET A 661 -14.39 -21.38 -1.71
N LEU A 662 -13.85 -20.40 -1.00
CA LEU A 662 -14.07 -18.99 -1.33
C LEU A 662 -12.74 -18.35 -1.74
N PHE A 663 -12.77 -17.55 -2.79
CA PHE A 663 -11.61 -16.83 -3.31
C PHE A 663 -11.85 -15.33 -3.12
N LEU A 664 -11.13 -14.74 -2.17
CA LEU A 664 -11.35 -13.38 -1.71
C LEU A 664 -10.20 -12.46 -2.14
N SER A 665 -10.55 -11.37 -2.82
CA SER A 665 -9.66 -10.23 -3.03
C SER A 665 -10.37 -8.93 -2.66
N SER A 666 -9.65 -7.82 -2.73
CA SER A 666 -10.28 -6.51 -2.56
C SER A 666 -11.35 -6.14 -3.60
N THR A 667 -11.37 -6.81 -4.76
CA THR A 667 -12.25 -6.48 -5.91
C THR A 667 -13.14 -7.66 -6.37
N SER A 668 -13.01 -8.82 -5.74
CA SER A 668 -13.75 -10.03 -6.14
C SER A 668 -13.97 -10.95 -4.95
N LEU A 669 -15.08 -11.69 -4.98
CA LEU A 669 -15.34 -12.78 -4.05
C LEU A 669 -16.10 -13.88 -4.79
N LEU A 670 -15.41 -14.98 -5.08
CA LEU A 670 -15.92 -16.07 -5.90
C LEU A 670 -16.02 -17.38 -5.11
N PRO A 671 -17.12 -18.14 -5.24
CA PRO A 671 -17.19 -19.51 -4.74
C PRO A 671 -16.64 -20.50 -5.78
N ALA A 672 -16.07 -21.62 -5.33
CA ALA A 672 -15.84 -22.79 -6.17
C ALA A 672 -16.07 -24.09 -5.37
N THR A 673 -16.35 -25.19 -6.05
CA THR A 673 -16.63 -26.49 -5.40
C THR A 673 -15.46 -27.46 -5.63
N SER A 674 -14.97 -28.11 -4.58
CA SER A 674 -13.94 -29.15 -4.66
C SER A 674 -14.58 -30.51 -4.98
N SER A 675 -15.05 -30.70 -6.21
CA SER A 675 -15.59 -32.00 -6.67
C SER A 675 -14.55 -32.78 -7.49
N GLY A 676 -14.16 -33.97 -7.02
CA GLY A 676 -13.23 -34.90 -7.69
C GLY A 676 -12.26 -35.58 -6.71
N ALA A 677 -11.83 -36.82 -7.01
CA ALA A 677 -10.90 -37.59 -6.18
C ALA A 677 -9.52 -36.92 -6.00
N ASP A 678 -9.07 -36.17 -7.02
CA ASP A 678 -7.73 -35.60 -7.13
C ASP A 678 -7.50 -34.33 -6.28
N ILE A 679 -8.53 -33.85 -5.55
CA ILE A 679 -8.55 -32.52 -4.93
C ILE A 679 -9.18 -32.57 -3.52
N SER A 680 -9.23 -33.76 -2.94
CA SER A 680 -9.74 -33.99 -1.59
C SER A 680 -8.99 -33.10 -0.58
N GLY A 681 -9.73 -32.35 0.22
CA GLY A 681 -9.17 -31.50 1.26
C GLY A 681 -8.87 -30.05 0.89
N LEU A 682 -9.22 -29.54 -0.30
CA LEU A 682 -9.20 -28.08 -0.56
C LEU A 682 -10.45 -27.34 -0.07
N GLY A 683 -11.59 -28.04 0.06
CA GLY A 683 -12.81 -27.51 0.65
C GLY A 683 -12.61 -26.87 2.03
N ASN A 684 -13.60 -26.08 2.45
CA ASN A 684 -13.63 -25.42 3.74
C ASN A 684 -12.48 -24.41 3.97
N LYS A 685 -12.10 -23.69 2.91
CA LYS A 685 -11.02 -22.69 2.90
C LYS A 685 -11.42 -21.39 2.21
N VAL A 686 -10.78 -20.30 2.64
CA VAL A 686 -10.86 -18.98 2.00
C VAL A 686 -9.47 -18.60 1.48
N PHE A 687 -9.27 -18.62 0.17
CA PHE A 687 -8.05 -18.19 -0.50
C PHE A 687 -8.01 -16.66 -0.58
N LEU A 688 -6.85 -16.06 -0.33
CA LEU A 688 -6.68 -14.61 -0.24
C LEU A 688 -5.76 -14.09 -1.34
N ASP A 689 -5.91 -12.81 -1.70
CA ASP A 689 -4.96 -12.05 -2.52
C ASP A 689 -3.66 -11.66 -1.77
N ARG A 690 -3.24 -12.50 -0.82
CA ARG A 690 -2.13 -12.26 0.10
C ARG A 690 -1.06 -13.34 0.00
N PHE A 691 0.19 -12.90 0.18
CA PHE A 691 1.37 -13.73 0.00
C PHE A 691 2.33 -13.67 1.19
N SER A 692 2.88 -14.82 1.57
CA SER A 692 4.01 -14.96 2.48
C SER A 692 5.25 -15.35 1.66
N GLY A 693 6.12 -14.38 1.39
CA GLY A 693 7.16 -14.57 0.38
C GLY A 693 6.54 -14.73 -1.02
N ARG A 694 6.70 -15.91 -1.63
CA ARG A 694 6.06 -16.26 -2.91
C ARG A 694 4.78 -17.08 -2.73
N ASP A 695 4.48 -17.54 -1.53
CA ASP A 695 3.38 -18.47 -1.29
C ASP A 695 2.05 -17.76 -1.08
N GLY A 696 1.02 -18.20 -1.80
CA GLY A 696 -0.35 -17.77 -1.59
C GLY A 696 -0.87 -18.21 -0.22
N ILE A 697 -1.65 -17.33 0.42
CA ILE A 697 -2.23 -17.57 1.75
C ILE A 697 -3.70 -17.96 1.62
N PHE A 698 -4.09 -18.95 2.39
CA PHE A 698 -5.50 -19.28 2.61
C PHE A 698 -5.83 -19.33 4.10
N TYR A 699 -7.07 -19.09 4.44
CA TYR A 699 -7.62 -19.29 5.78
C TYR A 699 -8.39 -20.60 5.83
N SER A 700 -8.08 -21.45 6.79
CA SER A 700 -8.80 -22.70 7.02
C SER A 700 -9.85 -22.49 8.11
N LEU A 701 -11.13 -22.70 7.80
CA LEU A 701 -12.20 -22.57 8.81
C LEU A 701 -12.08 -23.65 9.89
N ALA A 702 -11.60 -24.84 9.53
CA ALA A 702 -11.39 -25.95 10.47
C ALA A 702 -10.37 -25.60 11.56
N THR A 703 -9.24 -24.98 11.18
CA THR A 703 -8.18 -24.61 12.14
C THR A 703 -8.32 -23.19 12.67
N ARG A 704 -9.15 -22.35 12.03
CA ARG A 704 -9.32 -20.91 12.28
C ARG A 704 -8.01 -20.12 12.21
N LYS A 705 -7.15 -20.50 11.26
CA LYS A 705 -5.82 -19.92 11.06
C LYS A 705 -5.51 -19.73 9.58
N PHE A 706 -4.53 -18.86 9.31
CA PHE A 706 -3.95 -18.62 8.00
C PHE A 706 -2.80 -19.58 7.75
N HIS A 707 -2.80 -20.18 6.57
CA HIS A 707 -1.83 -21.17 6.14
C HIS A 707 -1.27 -20.87 4.77
N THR A 708 -0.13 -21.49 4.49
CA THR A 708 0.46 -21.62 3.15
C THR A 708 0.69 -23.10 2.90
N PHE A 709 0.56 -23.58 1.65
CA PHE A 709 0.84 -24.98 1.35
C PHE A 709 2.32 -25.37 1.51
N TRP A 710 3.25 -24.44 1.26
CA TRP A 710 4.66 -24.78 1.01
C TRP A 710 5.62 -24.32 2.11
N SER A 711 5.60 -23.04 2.47
CA SER A 711 6.44 -22.50 3.56
C SER A 711 5.99 -22.91 4.95
N GLY A 712 4.93 -23.71 5.08
CA GLY A 712 4.45 -24.23 6.37
C GLY A 712 3.95 -23.15 7.34
N ARG A 713 3.64 -21.94 6.84
CA ARG A 713 3.06 -20.88 7.68
C ARG A 713 1.79 -21.39 8.34
N ASN A 714 1.66 -21.13 9.64
CA ASN A 714 0.46 -21.39 10.42
C ASN A 714 0.30 -20.26 11.44
N SER A 715 -0.55 -19.28 11.15
CA SER A 715 -0.66 -18.04 11.92
C SER A 715 -2.10 -17.69 12.25
N SER A 716 -2.33 -17.03 13.39
CA SER A 716 -3.62 -16.46 13.76
C SER A 716 -3.94 -15.14 13.03
N ASP A 717 -2.99 -14.60 12.27
CA ASP A 717 -3.13 -13.35 11.54
C ASP A 717 -2.27 -13.33 10.26
N TRP A 718 -2.46 -12.30 9.44
CA TRP A 718 -1.70 -12.12 8.19
C TRP A 718 -0.60 -11.07 8.29
N ARG A 719 0.03 -10.87 9.45
CA ARG A 719 1.18 -9.95 9.55
C ARG A 719 2.34 -10.41 8.67
N ASP A 720 3.12 -9.43 8.19
CA ASP A 720 4.30 -9.65 7.33
C ASP A 720 3.95 -10.31 5.99
N THR A 721 2.73 -10.05 5.50
CA THR A 721 2.24 -10.51 4.21
C THR A 721 2.14 -9.37 3.21
N LYS A 722 2.22 -9.71 1.93
CA LYS A 722 2.07 -8.81 0.78
C LYS A 722 0.66 -8.94 0.20
N GLU A 723 -0.02 -7.84 -0.08
CA GLU A 723 -1.31 -7.77 -0.79
C GLU A 723 -1.14 -6.96 -2.07
N TYR A 724 -1.71 -7.42 -3.19
CA TYR A 724 -1.75 -6.65 -4.45
C TYR A 724 -3.01 -5.78 -4.51
N THR A 725 -2.88 -4.47 -4.73
CA THR A 725 -4.01 -3.52 -4.57
C THR A 725 -5.03 -3.54 -5.70
N TYR A 726 -4.65 -4.02 -6.89
CA TYR A 726 -5.52 -4.17 -8.06
C TYR A 726 -5.48 -5.60 -8.58
N SER A 727 -5.87 -6.53 -7.72
CA SER A 727 -5.96 -7.94 -8.04
C SER A 727 -7.39 -8.46 -7.89
N ALA A 728 -7.74 -9.43 -8.71
CA ALA A 728 -9.03 -10.11 -8.70
C ALA A 728 -8.85 -11.60 -8.91
N TRP A 729 -9.59 -12.38 -8.14
CA TRP A 729 -9.86 -13.77 -8.49
C TRP A 729 -10.82 -13.78 -9.68
N ILE A 730 -10.53 -14.61 -10.67
CA ILE A 730 -11.31 -14.71 -11.88
C ILE A 730 -11.45 -16.18 -12.28
N GLU A 731 -12.66 -16.57 -12.69
CA GLU A 731 -12.92 -17.86 -13.32
C GLU A 731 -12.29 -17.87 -14.73
N PRO A 732 -11.50 -18.89 -15.09
CA PRO A 732 -10.99 -19.02 -16.45
C PRO A 732 -12.13 -19.02 -17.48
N ASN A 733 -12.04 -18.16 -18.49
CA ASN A 733 -12.97 -18.14 -19.62
C ASN A 733 -12.20 -18.02 -20.94
N LEU A 734 -12.27 -19.09 -21.75
CA LEU A 734 -11.60 -19.21 -23.05
C LEU A 734 -12.57 -19.11 -24.23
N GLU A 735 -13.85 -18.81 -23.95
CA GLU A 735 -14.85 -18.56 -24.98
C GLU A 735 -14.40 -17.35 -25.81
N LYS A 736 -14.40 -17.53 -27.13
CA LYS A 736 -14.10 -16.48 -28.10
C LYS A 736 -15.38 -15.95 -28.68
N HIS A 737 -15.41 -14.64 -28.89
CA HIS A 737 -16.58 -13.92 -29.35
C HIS A 737 -16.31 -13.24 -30.69
N THR A 738 -17.38 -13.03 -31.44
CA THR A 738 -17.36 -12.26 -32.69
C THR A 738 -17.14 -10.78 -32.43
N GLU A 739 -16.71 -10.03 -33.45
CA GLU A 739 -16.48 -8.58 -33.31
C GLU A 739 -17.77 -7.84 -32.91
N THR A 740 -18.93 -8.28 -33.40
CA THR A 740 -20.24 -7.69 -33.07
C THR A 740 -20.62 -7.92 -31.61
N GLU A 741 -20.34 -9.09 -31.05
CA GLU A 741 -20.54 -9.39 -29.62
C GLU A 741 -19.58 -8.60 -28.71
N LEU A 742 -18.43 -8.17 -29.22
CA LEU A 742 -17.46 -7.35 -28.50
C LEU A 742 -17.77 -5.84 -28.56
N ARG A 743 -18.78 -5.42 -29.33
CA ARG A 743 -19.27 -4.04 -29.30
C ARG A 743 -20.31 -3.87 -28.19
N TRP A 744 -20.17 -2.80 -27.40
CA TRP A 744 -21.21 -2.43 -26.42
C TRP A 744 -22.52 -2.05 -27.10
N PHE A 745 -22.41 -1.50 -28.31
CA PHE A 745 -23.50 -1.22 -29.23
C PHE A 745 -23.40 -2.24 -30.37
N PRO A 746 -24.23 -3.29 -30.38
CA PRO A 746 -24.38 -4.14 -31.56
C PRO A 746 -24.69 -3.20 -32.74
N ALA A 747 -24.00 -3.37 -33.88
CA ALA A 747 -24.32 -2.57 -35.05
C ALA A 747 -25.81 -2.75 -35.39
N GLU A 748 -26.49 -1.65 -35.70
CA GLU A 748 -27.83 -1.70 -36.30
C GLU A 748 -27.67 -2.40 -37.65
N ASP A 749 -28.37 -3.51 -37.84
CA ASP A 749 -28.76 -3.92 -39.19
C ASP A 749 -29.72 -2.82 -39.66
N ASP A 750 -29.27 -2.05 -40.65
CA ASP A 750 -30.00 -1.09 -41.49
C ASP A 750 -30.85 -0.01 -40.78
N GLU A 751 -30.31 1.22 -40.79
CA GLU A 751 -31.08 2.46 -40.81
C GLU A 751 -31.96 2.50 -42.08
N GLU A 752 -33.07 1.77 -42.11
CA GLU A 752 -34.17 1.99 -43.07
C GLU A 752 -35.47 1.43 -42.46
N GLU A 753 -36.23 2.32 -41.80
CA GLU A 753 -37.67 2.24 -41.40
C GLU A 753 -37.91 2.66 -39.94
N ALA A 754 -37.77 3.97 -39.66
CA ALA A 754 -38.63 4.69 -38.71
C ALA A 754 -38.39 6.22 -38.79
N GLU A 755 -38.51 6.80 -39.98
CA GLU A 755 -39.14 8.11 -40.10
C GLU A 755 -40.61 7.87 -40.48
N GLU A 756 -41.48 7.76 -39.47
CA GLU A 756 -42.89 8.24 -39.49
C GLU A 756 -43.46 8.31 -38.08
#